data_AF-A0AAW9H897-F1
#
_entry.id   AF-A0AAW9H897-F1
#
_cell.length_a   1.000
_cell.length_b   1.000
_cell.length_c   1.000
_cell.angle_alpha   90.00
_cell.angle_beta   90.00
_cell.angle_gamma   90.00
#
_symmetry.space_group_name_H-M   'P 1'
#
loop_
_entity.id
_entity.type
_entity.pdbx_description
1 polymer ?
#
loop_
_entity_poly.entity_id
_entity_poly.type
_entity_poly.pdbx_seq_one_letter_code
_entity_poly.pdbx_strand_id
1 'polypeptide(L)'
;MSEITPNDLPPINELDEFTANIPELQIDTDVLAGTDGPANFQAQALANRTKYLKRILDAVSLELTGINHSVTAAQQSADASMKKAANGADIADAAQFRNNVGLKNAATHDVQASATDATAGRVLKMANNGEGSFGLGGNAQSRITQQGQLFSYSASATTLSEMGINAVGAGFQSGYNTSRRAQLFIASDGTTRVRWSLLDTAIDVSTPWRVLWDSSNLTTAGMYADRGPIGTADLDTLFGADYRGTWTQGVTVNATLARHYPVVSAGSLEITYNAVSGYGTVQKYTTHASNRVFIRSKPTATDPWLNWVEVWTSANLDKQTSTLASSGQVLVAGLAGGIGCNNSQVLPDATLASDFRVNGIWYARTVQQSDVPNSGYLQNLFGNPSSAYGAQIWIDVRNSAPSFRYRTIENNTVGTWHELATLDTTQTFTGVKTFAASIAVATGGASGGIELGSLSAAGSSYIDFHTSGNSTDFDVRLIASGGAATVGQATLNIVASALQWNGNAVIDSSTAQTITGAKTFTTNPNATRASFPGIEFLAQSLSGVGRYKFITVGAANSLNIFSRTGASETANQTVVTIPTSATGNVLVTGNNAVADSGGFWKTASPVINIYADGSFTTTDEAQGVNVERLSEGVYKITGCQGMHPDAAWNGIDGGVSNPKCRNDKALLWNNYEVHEDGSITIYTFHRVHADAMPFAQNRLTLDKEPFDTKKGHKLEETWPDQAPIDVPKGFFIQVRVNMPEREEPKPTVMSSNVYCNSVSPAK
;
A
#
# COMPACT_ATOMS: atom_id res chain seq x y z
N MET A 1 -150.92 -59.30 87.41
CA MET A 1 -150.62 -57.95 87.95
C MET A 1 -149.30 -58.10 88.66
N SER A 2 -148.24 -57.65 87.99
CA SER A 2 -146.88 -58.14 88.19
C SER A 2 -146.32 -57.58 89.49
N GLU A 3 -146.23 -58.43 90.52
CA GLU A 3 -145.58 -58.24 91.83
C GLU A 3 -144.10 -58.01 91.54
N ILE A 4 -143.77 -56.76 91.16
CA ILE A 4 -142.45 -56.37 90.64
C ILE A 4 -141.47 -56.51 91.79
N THR A 5 -140.74 -57.62 91.79
CA THR A 5 -139.63 -57.82 92.72
C THR A 5 -138.38 -57.12 92.17
N PRO A 6 -137.46 -56.65 93.03
CA PRO A 6 -136.50 -55.56 92.72
C PRO A 6 -135.47 -55.82 91.62
N ASN A 7 -135.44 -57.01 91.04
CA ASN A 7 -134.53 -57.40 89.97
C ASN A 7 -135.25 -57.50 88.61
N ASP A 8 -136.51 -57.04 88.54
CA ASP A 8 -137.39 -56.93 87.36
C ASP A 8 -137.42 -55.51 86.73
N LEU A 9 -136.33 -54.74 86.82
CA LEU A 9 -136.12 -53.58 85.95
C LEU A 9 -134.76 -53.68 85.20
N PRO A 10 -134.65 -53.18 83.94
CA PRO A 10 -133.70 -53.61 82.86
C PRO A 10 -132.48 -52.67 82.56
N PRO A 11 -131.47 -53.08 81.73
CA PRO A 11 -130.12 -52.49 81.70
C PRO A 11 -129.82 -51.53 80.51
N ILE A 12 -129.00 -50.48 80.76
CA ILE A 12 -128.59 -49.47 79.75
C ILE A 12 -127.70 -50.11 78.65
N ASN A 13 -128.14 -50.07 77.38
CA ASN A 13 -127.40 -50.59 76.23
C ASN A 13 -126.31 -49.59 75.76
N GLU A 14 -125.07 -49.88 76.14
CA GLU A 14 -123.90 -49.08 75.82
C GLU A 14 -123.33 -49.41 74.42
N LEU A 15 -123.67 -48.65 73.39
CA LEU A 15 -123.06 -48.75 72.05
C LEU A 15 -121.70 -48.03 72.00
N ASP A 16 -120.74 -48.65 71.32
CA ASP A 16 -119.33 -48.20 71.17
C ASP A 16 -119.17 -47.11 70.09
N GLU A 17 -120.16 -46.22 70.00
CA GLU A 17 -120.35 -45.18 68.99
C GLU A 17 -120.41 -43.79 69.64
N PHE A 18 -119.92 -42.78 68.93
CA PHE A 18 -119.95 -41.40 69.39
C PHE A 18 -121.37 -40.82 69.30
N THR A 19 -121.92 -40.32 70.41
CA THR A 19 -123.21 -39.60 70.44
C THR A 19 -122.97 -38.08 70.55
N ALA A 20 -123.39 -37.31 69.53
CA ALA A 20 -123.06 -35.90 69.40
C ALA A 20 -123.81 -34.96 70.37
N ASN A 21 -125.09 -35.24 70.65
CA ASN A 21 -125.96 -34.40 71.48
C ASN A 21 -126.54 -35.21 72.65
N ILE A 22 -126.61 -34.59 73.83
CA ILE A 22 -127.36 -35.12 74.97
C ILE A 22 -128.78 -34.55 74.86
N PRO A 23 -129.82 -35.38 74.67
CA PRO A 23 -131.19 -34.87 74.51
C PRO A 23 -131.67 -34.13 75.77
N GLU A 24 -132.26 -32.93 75.66
CA GLU A 24 -132.83 -32.19 76.80
C GLU A 24 -134.26 -32.67 77.16
N LEU A 25 -134.61 -32.70 78.45
CA LEU A 25 -135.95 -33.06 78.96
C LEU A 25 -136.92 -31.87 78.84
N GLN A 26 -138.02 -32.01 78.08
CA GLN A 26 -139.05 -30.96 77.90
C GLN A 26 -140.26 -31.13 78.83
N ILE A 27 -141.04 -30.05 78.99
CA ILE A 27 -142.08 -29.86 80.02
C ILE A 27 -143.45 -30.49 79.72
N ASP A 28 -143.68 -31.06 78.54
CA ASP A 28 -144.93 -31.77 78.20
C ASP A 28 -144.75 -33.29 78.07
N THR A 29 -143.53 -33.80 78.22
CA THR A 29 -143.31 -35.24 78.10
C THR A 29 -143.65 -35.89 79.42
N ASP A 30 -144.64 -36.78 79.42
CA ASP A 30 -144.96 -37.58 80.59
C ASP A 30 -143.68 -38.21 81.13
N VAL A 31 -143.37 -37.89 82.38
CA VAL A 31 -142.28 -38.52 83.15
C VAL A 31 -142.74 -39.94 83.46
N LEU A 32 -142.82 -40.76 82.42
CA LEU A 32 -142.91 -42.20 82.58
C LEU A 32 -141.51 -42.63 82.97
N ALA A 33 -141.28 -42.58 84.27
CA ALA A 33 -140.20 -43.31 84.90
C ALA A 33 -140.37 -44.78 84.51
N GLY A 34 -139.37 -45.25 83.78
CA GLY A 34 -139.27 -46.54 83.15
C GLY A 34 -137.95 -46.54 82.39
N THR A 35 -137.36 -47.70 82.17
CA THR A 35 -136.03 -47.84 81.54
C THR A 35 -135.90 -47.16 80.19
N ASP A 36 -137.01 -47.20 79.44
CA ASP A 36 -137.17 -46.61 78.11
C ASP A 36 -137.85 -45.23 78.18
N GLY A 37 -138.01 -44.72 79.40
CA GLY A 37 -138.54 -43.41 79.69
C GLY A 37 -137.58 -42.32 79.20
N PRO A 38 -138.09 -41.20 78.68
CA PRO A 38 -137.28 -40.08 78.19
C PRO A 38 -136.21 -39.56 79.17
N ALA A 39 -136.42 -39.76 80.48
CA ALA A 39 -135.46 -39.38 81.53
C ALA A 39 -134.10 -40.11 81.45
N ASN A 40 -134.04 -41.30 80.85
CA ASN A 40 -132.82 -42.12 80.83
C ASN A 40 -131.97 -41.94 79.54
N PHE A 41 -132.49 -41.25 78.53
CA PHE A 41 -131.76 -41.00 77.28
C PHE A 41 -130.49 -40.16 77.50
N GLN A 42 -130.53 -39.24 78.46
CA GLN A 42 -129.35 -38.48 78.87
C GLN A 42 -128.27 -39.40 79.45
N ALA A 43 -128.65 -40.34 80.31
CA ALA A 43 -127.73 -41.28 80.95
C ALA A 43 -127.11 -42.26 79.93
N GLN A 44 -127.90 -42.78 78.98
CA GLN A 44 -127.40 -43.66 77.91
C GLN A 44 -126.44 -42.96 76.95
N ALA A 45 -126.79 -41.76 76.48
CA ALA A 45 -125.91 -40.97 75.61
C ALA A 45 -124.59 -40.62 76.31
N LEU A 46 -124.64 -40.34 77.61
CA LEU A 46 -123.46 -40.10 78.42
C LEU A 46 -122.59 -41.36 78.58
N ALA A 47 -123.19 -42.54 78.81
CA ALA A 47 -122.48 -43.80 78.92
C ALA A 47 -121.75 -44.20 77.62
N ASN A 48 -122.44 -44.12 76.46
CA ASN A 48 -121.86 -44.39 75.14
C ASN A 48 -120.66 -43.49 74.85
N ARG A 49 -120.83 -42.18 75.08
CA ARG A 49 -119.77 -41.20 74.90
C ARG A 49 -118.58 -41.48 75.81
N THR A 50 -118.81 -41.86 77.06
CA THR A 50 -117.76 -42.19 78.03
C THR A 50 -116.95 -43.42 77.58
N LYS A 51 -117.61 -44.46 77.09
CA LYS A 51 -116.97 -45.69 76.61
C LYS A 51 -116.17 -45.49 75.33
N TYR A 52 -116.73 -44.76 74.36
CA TYR A 52 -116.02 -44.36 73.13
C TYR A 52 -114.75 -43.57 73.45
N LEU A 53 -114.87 -42.56 74.33
CA LEU A 53 -113.73 -41.74 74.76
C LEU A 53 -112.67 -42.58 75.49
N LYS A 54 -113.08 -43.55 76.33
CA LYS A 54 -112.15 -44.47 76.98
C LYS A 54 -111.38 -45.33 75.98
N ARG A 55 -112.04 -45.91 74.97
CA ARG A 55 -111.37 -46.72 73.94
C ARG A 55 -110.36 -45.91 73.14
N ILE A 56 -110.73 -44.69 72.73
CA ILE A 56 -109.81 -43.78 72.03
C ILE A 56 -108.64 -43.40 72.94
N LEU A 57 -108.89 -43.10 74.21
CA LEU A 57 -107.86 -42.79 75.19
C LEU A 57 -106.88 -43.96 75.38
N ASP A 58 -107.39 -45.19 75.51
CA ASP A 58 -106.56 -46.40 75.66
C ASP A 58 -105.68 -46.64 74.41
N ALA A 59 -106.23 -46.46 73.21
CA ALA A 59 -105.49 -46.58 71.95
C ALA A 59 -104.38 -45.51 71.82
N VAL A 60 -104.71 -44.25 72.11
CA VAL A 60 -103.74 -43.14 72.11
C VAL A 60 -102.65 -43.37 73.17
N SER A 61 -103.00 -43.90 74.33
CA SER A 61 -102.05 -44.19 75.40
C SER A 61 -101.05 -45.29 74.99
N LEU A 62 -101.50 -46.30 74.24
CA LEU A 62 -100.64 -47.35 73.71
C LEU A 62 -99.66 -46.80 72.65
N GLU A 63 -100.13 -45.99 71.71
CA GLU A 63 -99.26 -45.33 70.72
C GLU A 63 -98.25 -44.40 71.39
N LEU A 64 -98.69 -43.60 72.37
CA LEU A 64 -97.82 -42.69 73.11
C LEU A 64 -96.71 -43.46 73.85
N THR A 65 -97.04 -44.63 74.40
CA THR A 65 -96.05 -45.52 75.05
C THR A 65 -95.03 -46.05 74.03
N GLY A 66 -95.47 -46.44 72.83
CA GLY A 66 -94.59 -46.87 71.74
C GLY A 66 -93.64 -45.76 71.28
N ILE A 67 -94.18 -44.55 71.06
CA ILE A 67 -93.38 -43.36 70.71
C ILE A 67 -92.35 -43.06 71.79
N ASN A 68 -92.74 -43.13 73.07
CA ASN A 68 -91.83 -42.81 74.18
C ASN A 68 -90.66 -43.79 74.27
N HIS A 69 -90.88 -45.08 73.95
CA HIS A 69 -89.82 -46.06 73.81
C HIS A 69 -88.85 -45.73 72.67
N SER A 70 -89.37 -45.39 71.48
CA SER A 70 -88.55 -45.01 70.32
C SER A 70 -87.75 -43.73 70.59
N VAL A 71 -88.35 -42.73 71.24
CA VAL A 71 -87.67 -41.49 71.65
C VAL A 71 -86.56 -41.80 72.66
N THR A 72 -86.82 -42.66 73.64
CA THR A 72 -85.80 -43.06 74.63
C THR A 72 -84.62 -43.77 73.97
N ALA A 73 -84.87 -44.66 73.02
CA ALA A 73 -83.81 -45.34 72.26
C ALA A 73 -82.99 -44.37 71.40
N ALA A 74 -83.65 -43.41 70.74
CA ALA A 74 -82.98 -42.36 69.95
C ALA A 74 -82.12 -41.46 70.85
N GLN A 75 -82.62 -41.06 72.02
CA GLN A 75 -81.89 -40.25 72.99
C GLN A 75 -80.65 -40.99 73.51
N GLN A 76 -80.76 -42.29 73.83
CA GLN A 76 -79.60 -43.08 74.26
C GLN A 76 -78.51 -43.19 73.17
N SER A 77 -78.90 -43.27 71.90
CA SER A 77 -77.96 -43.28 70.76
C SER A 77 -77.29 -41.91 70.56
N ALA A 78 -78.05 -40.83 70.69
CA ALA A 78 -77.52 -39.46 70.65
C ALA A 78 -76.57 -39.18 71.83
N ASP A 79 -76.93 -39.59 73.05
CA ASP A 79 -76.09 -39.42 74.23
C ASP A 79 -74.82 -40.28 74.16
N ALA A 80 -74.87 -41.46 73.53
CA ALA A 80 -73.70 -42.31 73.32
C ALA A 80 -72.70 -41.70 72.30
N SER A 81 -73.19 -41.11 71.21
CA SER A 81 -72.37 -40.48 70.17
C SER A 81 -71.76 -39.13 70.57
N MET A 82 -72.25 -38.51 71.66
CA MET A 82 -71.83 -37.18 72.10
C MET A 82 -70.91 -37.17 73.34
N LYS A 83 -70.39 -38.33 73.77
CA LYS A 83 -69.49 -38.39 74.95
C LYS A 83 -68.09 -37.88 74.63
N LYS A 84 -67.68 -36.84 75.34
CA LYS A 84 -66.36 -36.18 75.29
C LYS A 84 -65.16 -37.11 75.54
N ALA A 85 -65.38 -38.28 76.14
CA ALA A 85 -64.32 -39.27 76.38
C ALA A 85 -64.04 -40.18 75.16
N ALA A 86 -64.87 -40.14 74.11
CA ALA A 86 -64.70 -40.94 72.89
C ALA A 86 -63.99 -40.18 71.74
N ASN A 87 -63.81 -38.86 71.85
CA ASN A 87 -63.06 -37.93 70.98
C ASN A 87 -62.36 -38.55 69.73
N GLY A 88 -63.15 -38.99 68.75
CA GLY A 88 -62.66 -39.39 67.43
C GLY A 88 -61.85 -40.70 67.38
N ALA A 89 -61.73 -41.45 68.47
CA ALA A 89 -61.05 -42.74 68.50
C ALA A 89 -61.90 -43.89 67.91
N ASP A 90 -63.21 -43.68 67.88
CA ASP A 90 -64.24 -44.55 67.29
C ASP A 90 -64.55 -44.23 65.81
N ILE A 91 -63.93 -43.19 65.26
CA ILE A 91 -64.08 -42.81 63.86
C ILE A 91 -63.16 -43.65 63.00
N ALA A 92 -63.75 -44.55 62.20
CA ALA A 92 -63.02 -45.47 61.34
C ALA A 92 -62.08 -44.78 60.33
N ASP A 93 -62.45 -43.59 59.84
CA ASP A 93 -61.60 -42.75 58.99
C ASP A 93 -61.46 -41.33 59.57
N ALA A 94 -60.46 -41.15 60.42
CA ALA A 94 -60.13 -39.86 61.00
C ALA A 94 -59.71 -38.81 59.95
N ALA A 95 -59.20 -39.21 58.78
CA ALA A 95 -58.80 -38.28 57.73
C ALA A 95 -60.02 -37.70 57.00
N GLN A 96 -61.02 -38.53 56.69
CA GLN A 96 -62.29 -38.08 56.11
C GLN A 96 -63.06 -37.20 57.10
N PHE A 97 -63.07 -37.54 58.39
CA PHE A 97 -63.68 -36.70 59.42
C PHE A 97 -63.07 -35.30 59.47
N ARG A 98 -61.73 -35.18 59.52
CA ARG A 98 -61.04 -33.88 59.48
C ARG A 98 -61.37 -33.10 58.20
N ASN A 99 -61.52 -33.78 57.06
CA ASN A 99 -61.94 -33.15 55.81
C ASN A 99 -63.38 -32.61 55.88
N ASN A 100 -64.31 -33.37 56.44
CA ASN A 100 -65.73 -32.99 56.52
C ASN A 100 -65.98 -31.80 57.46
N VAL A 101 -65.21 -31.66 58.54
CA VAL A 101 -65.26 -30.49 59.44
C VAL A 101 -64.45 -29.29 58.92
N GLY A 102 -63.87 -29.38 57.71
CA GLY A 102 -63.15 -28.29 57.06
C GLY A 102 -61.73 -28.03 57.57
N LEU A 103 -61.25 -28.80 58.56
CA LEU A 103 -59.93 -28.59 59.18
C LEU A 103 -58.79 -29.28 58.42
N LYS A 104 -59.06 -30.39 57.72
CA LYS A 104 -58.09 -31.16 56.93
C LYS A 104 -56.79 -31.46 57.72
N ASN A 105 -55.63 -31.16 57.15
CA ASN A 105 -54.32 -31.33 57.79
C ASN A 105 -54.04 -30.30 58.89
N ALA A 106 -54.84 -29.22 59.03
CA ALA A 106 -54.60 -28.24 60.08
C ALA A 106 -54.78 -28.83 61.50
N ALA A 107 -55.64 -29.84 61.65
CA ALA A 107 -55.89 -30.52 62.92
C ALA A 107 -54.84 -31.60 63.28
N THR A 108 -53.79 -31.79 62.48
CA THR A 108 -52.69 -32.73 62.78
C THR A 108 -51.42 -32.05 63.28
N HIS A 109 -51.42 -30.72 63.42
CA HIS A 109 -50.25 -29.94 63.78
C HIS A 109 -50.39 -29.40 65.21
N ASP A 110 -49.41 -29.71 66.06
CA ASP A 110 -49.32 -29.14 67.41
C ASP A 110 -48.92 -27.65 67.37
N VAL A 111 -49.33 -26.89 68.37
CA VAL A 111 -48.77 -25.55 68.63
C VAL A 111 -47.35 -25.71 69.20
N GLN A 112 -46.42 -24.83 68.81
CA GLN A 112 -45.07 -24.82 69.37
C GLN A 112 -45.08 -24.81 70.92
N ALA A 113 -44.26 -25.67 71.51
CA ALA A 113 -44.19 -25.83 72.96
C ALA A 113 -43.37 -24.71 73.63
N SER A 114 -42.34 -24.20 72.94
CA SER A 114 -41.43 -23.18 73.44
C SER A 114 -40.90 -22.27 72.35
N ALA A 115 -40.12 -21.28 72.80
CA ALA A 115 -39.50 -20.28 71.97
C ALA A 115 -38.49 -20.78 70.93
N THR A 116 -37.91 -21.94 71.22
CA THR A 116 -36.83 -22.57 70.45
C THR A 116 -37.30 -23.88 69.82
N ASP A 117 -38.62 -24.11 69.77
CA ASP A 117 -39.20 -25.32 69.20
C ASP A 117 -39.03 -25.33 67.67
N ALA A 118 -37.99 -26.02 67.22
CA ALA A 118 -37.64 -26.19 65.81
C ALA A 118 -38.32 -27.42 65.17
N THR A 119 -39.30 -28.05 65.85
CA THR A 119 -40.00 -29.23 65.33
C THR A 119 -40.81 -28.86 64.09
N ALA A 120 -40.47 -29.46 62.94
CA ALA A 120 -41.09 -29.16 61.66
C ALA A 120 -42.60 -29.43 61.67
N GLY A 121 -43.38 -28.51 61.11
CA GLY A 121 -44.84 -28.64 61.00
C GLY A 121 -45.62 -28.19 62.23
N ARG A 122 -45.03 -27.56 63.24
CA ARG A 122 -45.83 -26.95 64.31
C ARG A 122 -46.39 -25.58 63.93
N VAL A 123 -47.56 -25.25 64.48
CA VAL A 123 -48.21 -23.94 64.30
C VAL A 123 -47.51 -22.89 65.20
N LEU A 124 -47.17 -21.75 64.61
CA LEU A 124 -46.49 -20.62 65.28
C LEU A 124 -47.35 -20.10 66.45
N LYS A 125 -46.77 -20.05 67.65
CA LYS A 125 -47.46 -19.53 68.83
C LYS A 125 -47.39 -18.00 68.88
N MET A 126 -48.51 -17.31 68.65
CA MET A 126 -48.65 -15.88 68.94
C MET A 126 -48.80 -15.67 70.45
N ALA A 127 -48.12 -14.66 71.02
CA ALA A 127 -48.17 -14.41 72.46
C ALA A 127 -49.57 -13.98 72.88
N ASN A 128 -50.16 -14.65 73.88
CA ASN A 128 -51.48 -14.29 74.38
C ASN A 128 -51.44 -13.44 75.66
N ASN A 129 -50.25 -13.01 76.12
CA ASN A 129 -50.01 -12.02 77.19
C ASN A 129 -48.49 -11.73 77.38
N GLY A 130 -47.84 -11.15 76.38
CA GLY A 130 -46.59 -10.39 76.61
C GLY A 130 -45.25 -11.11 76.43
N GLU A 131 -45.19 -12.44 76.29
CA GLU A 131 -43.93 -13.12 75.93
C GLU A 131 -44.15 -14.19 74.85
N GLY A 132 -43.81 -13.83 73.62
CA GLY A 132 -43.66 -14.75 72.49
C GLY A 132 -42.31 -14.46 71.81
N SER A 133 -41.57 -15.51 71.48
CA SER A 133 -40.14 -15.42 71.16
C SER A 133 -39.77 -14.90 69.78
N PHE A 134 -40.76 -14.48 69.00
CA PHE A 134 -40.54 -13.90 67.66
C PHE A 134 -41.00 -12.45 67.55
N GLY A 135 -41.36 -11.79 68.67
CA GLY A 135 -41.68 -10.36 68.70
C GLY A 135 -43.01 -9.97 68.03
N LEU A 136 -43.91 -10.92 67.81
CA LEU A 136 -45.22 -10.70 67.19
C LEU A 136 -46.34 -10.62 68.25
N GLY A 137 -47.00 -9.45 68.35
CA GLY A 137 -48.24 -9.26 69.11
C GLY A 137 -48.13 -8.84 70.58
N GLY A 138 -46.94 -8.50 71.10
CA GLY A 138 -46.75 -8.05 72.49
C GLY A 138 -46.18 -6.63 72.62
N ASN A 139 -46.52 -5.92 73.71
CA ASN A 139 -46.00 -4.58 74.06
C ASN A 139 -44.63 -4.60 74.77
N ALA A 140 -43.97 -5.76 74.88
CA ALA A 140 -42.70 -5.93 75.59
C ALA A 140 -41.49 -5.57 74.71
N GLN A 141 -40.46 -4.93 75.30
CA GLN A 141 -39.20 -4.64 74.61
C GLN A 141 -38.55 -5.95 74.14
N SER A 142 -38.34 -6.09 72.83
CA SER A 142 -37.63 -7.23 72.25
C SER A 142 -36.26 -6.76 71.76
N ARG A 143 -35.19 -7.06 72.52
CA ARG A 143 -33.83 -6.61 72.20
C ARG A 143 -33.19 -7.46 71.11
N ILE A 144 -32.28 -6.87 70.33
CA ILE A 144 -31.47 -7.57 69.33
C ILE A 144 -30.70 -8.75 69.97
N THR A 145 -30.72 -9.92 69.30
CA THR A 145 -29.96 -11.12 69.68
C THR A 145 -29.06 -11.58 68.52
N GLN A 146 -28.44 -12.77 68.65
CA GLN A 146 -27.65 -13.40 67.58
C GLN A 146 -28.51 -14.16 66.54
N GLN A 147 -29.85 -14.13 66.64
CA GLN A 147 -30.76 -14.87 65.75
C GLN A 147 -31.66 -13.93 64.92
N GLY A 148 -32.25 -14.47 63.84
CA GLY A 148 -33.25 -13.77 63.05
C GLY A 148 -34.52 -13.52 63.87
N GLN A 149 -34.96 -12.27 63.97
CA GLN A 149 -36.10 -11.87 64.81
C GLN A 149 -36.63 -10.47 64.43
N LEU A 150 -37.87 -10.20 64.84
CA LEU A 150 -38.39 -8.84 64.98
C LEU A 150 -37.96 -8.30 66.36
N PHE A 151 -37.60 -7.02 66.40
CA PHE A 151 -37.11 -6.37 67.62
C PHE A 151 -37.73 -4.98 67.77
N SER A 152 -37.86 -4.52 69.02
CA SER A 152 -38.48 -3.24 69.36
C SER A 152 -37.89 -2.66 70.64
N TYR A 153 -37.68 -1.35 70.63
CA TYR A 153 -37.12 -0.61 71.75
C TYR A 153 -38.12 0.45 72.21
N SER A 154 -38.43 0.50 73.51
CA SER A 154 -39.27 1.52 74.14
C SER A 154 -38.44 2.55 74.92
N ALA A 155 -38.98 3.75 75.15
CA ALA A 155 -38.28 4.98 75.54
C ALA A 155 -37.48 4.97 76.87
N SER A 156 -37.40 3.84 77.58
CA SER A 156 -36.77 3.74 78.89
C SER A 156 -35.61 2.75 78.86
N ALA A 157 -34.49 3.14 78.25
CA ALA A 157 -33.20 2.54 78.59
C ALA A 157 -32.08 3.54 78.34
N THR A 158 -31.64 4.19 79.40
CA THR A 158 -30.43 5.00 79.53
C THR A 158 -29.12 4.21 79.29
N THR A 159 -29.18 3.05 78.62
CA THR A 159 -28.04 2.11 78.44
C THR A 159 -28.00 1.40 77.08
N LEU A 160 -28.64 1.91 76.03
CA LEU A 160 -28.59 1.27 74.70
C LEU A 160 -27.61 1.99 73.76
N SER A 161 -26.31 1.86 74.06
CA SER A 161 -25.21 2.27 73.17
C SER A 161 -25.18 1.51 71.84
N GLU A 162 -25.93 0.40 71.72
CA GLU A 162 -25.97 -0.50 70.54
C GLU A 162 -26.49 0.16 69.26
N MET A 163 -27.41 1.11 69.39
CA MET A 163 -28.00 1.82 68.25
C MET A 163 -27.43 3.23 68.07
N GLY A 164 -26.66 3.72 69.04
CA GLY A 164 -26.12 5.07 69.06
C GLY A 164 -27.18 6.18 69.07
N ILE A 165 -28.43 5.90 69.51
CA ILE A 165 -29.56 6.83 69.46
C ILE A 165 -30.47 6.77 70.68
N ASN A 166 -31.03 7.93 71.04
CA ASN A 166 -32.08 8.11 72.05
C ASN A 166 -33.48 8.09 71.40
N ALA A 167 -33.80 7.10 70.57
CA ALA A 167 -35.09 7.06 69.88
C ALA A 167 -35.78 5.69 70.03
N VAL A 168 -37.09 5.73 70.33
CA VAL A 168 -38.01 4.58 70.32
C VAL A 168 -38.12 4.06 68.89
N GLY A 169 -38.25 2.76 68.66
CA GLY A 169 -38.47 2.25 67.31
C GLY A 169 -38.56 0.74 67.22
N ALA A 170 -38.75 0.23 66.01
CA ALA A 170 -38.85 -1.20 65.74
C ALA A 170 -38.12 -1.57 64.46
N GLY A 171 -37.71 -2.83 64.37
CA GLY A 171 -36.93 -3.33 63.27
C GLY A 171 -36.99 -4.84 63.14
N PHE A 172 -36.33 -5.34 62.10
CA PHE A 172 -36.14 -6.76 61.91
C PHE A 172 -34.68 -7.06 61.60
N GLN A 173 -34.24 -8.23 62.02
CA GLN A 173 -32.96 -8.76 61.62
C GLN A 173 -33.09 -10.16 61.04
N SER A 174 -32.32 -10.42 60.00
CA SER A 174 -32.10 -11.74 59.43
C SER A 174 -30.66 -12.16 59.73
N GLY A 175 -30.50 -13.28 60.44
CA GLY A 175 -29.21 -13.88 60.73
C GLY A 175 -29.00 -15.15 59.91
N TYR A 176 -27.90 -15.23 59.16
CA TYR A 176 -27.47 -16.50 58.54
C TYR A 176 -26.82 -17.43 59.58
N ASN A 177 -26.13 -16.86 60.56
CA ASN A 177 -25.58 -17.51 61.76
C ASN A 177 -25.39 -16.46 62.86
N THR A 178 -24.74 -16.82 63.98
CA THR A 178 -24.52 -15.90 65.12
C THR A 178 -23.72 -14.66 64.78
N SER A 179 -22.92 -14.69 63.69
CA SER A 179 -22.00 -13.63 63.29
C SER A 179 -22.35 -12.94 61.97
N ARG A 180 -23.48 -13.22 61.33
CA ARG A 180 -23.85 -12.58 60.04
C ARG A 180 -25.29 -12.14 60.06
N ARG A 181 -25.53 -10.89 60.42
CA ARG A 181 -26.87 -10.32 60.61
C ARG A 181 -27.09 -9.10 59.73
N ALA A 182 -28.11 -9.15 58.87
CA ALA A 182 -28.63 -8.01 58.14
C ALA A 182 -29.80 -7.42 58.93
N GLN A 183 -29.76 -6.12 59.19
CA GLN A 183 -30.66 -5.46 60.14
C GLN A 183 -31.27 -4.22 59.50
N LEU A 184 -32.58 -4.02 59.70
CA LEU A 184 -33.32 -2.81 59.36
C LEU A 184 -34.00 -2.28 60.63
N PHE A 185 -33.96 -0.97 60.83
CA PHE A 185 -34.61 -0.30 61.94
C PHE A 185 -35.30 0.97 61.47
N ILE A 186 -36.51 1.20 61.98
CA ILE A 186 -37.26 2.43 61.79
C ILE A 186 -37.43 3.07 63.16
N ALA A 187 -36.87 4.26 63.31
CA ALA A 187 -36.95 5.04 64.53
C ALA A 187 -38.20 5.94 64.51
N SER A 188 -38.69 6.29 65.70
CA SER A 188 -39.79 7.23 65.93
C SER A 188 -39.48 8.66 65.47
N ASP A 189 -38.21 8.99 65.25
CA ASP A 189 -37.78 10.24 64.61
C ASP A 189 -37.97 10.25 63.08
N GLY A 190 -38.50 9.15 62.51
CA GLY A 190 -38.74 8.98 61.08
C GLY A 190 -37.53 8.46 60.30
N THR A 191 -36.38 8.24 60.95
CA THR A 191 -35.19 7.72 60.27
C THR A 191 -35.29 6.21 60.01
N THR A 192 -34.99 5.82 58.77
CA THR A 192 -34.86 4.40 58.39
C THR A 192 -33.39 4.05 58.27
N ARG A 193 -32.95 2.99 58.97
CA ARG A 193 -31.54 2.65 59.14
C ARG A 193 -31.29 1.17 58.84
N VAL A 194 -30.14 0.88 58.24
CA VAL A 194 -29.67 -0.49 57.95
C VAL A 194 -28.28 -0.74 58.49
N ARG A 195 -28.00 -2.00 58.82
CA ARG A 195 -26.68 -2.45 59.26
C ARG A 195 -26.44 -3.91 58.87
N TRP A 196 -25.18 -4.23 58.56
CA TRP A 196 -24.72 -5.60 58.35
C TRP A 196 -23.64 -5.91 59.39
N SER A 197 -24.05 -6.56 60.47
CA SER A 197 -23.14 -6.97 61.55
C SER A 197 -22.45 -8.26 61.18
N LEU A 198 -21.11 -8.25 61.27
CA LEU A 198 -20.27 -9.44 61.15
C LEU A 198 -19.80 -9.99 62.52
N LEU A 199 -20.32 -9.45 63.62
CA LEU A 199 -19.91 -9.81 64.98
C LEU A 199 -20.76 -10.95 65.53
N ASP A 200 -20.11 -11.84 66.25
CA ASP A 200 -20.69 -12.97 66.97
C ASP A 200 -21.23 -12.59 68.37
N THR A 201 -21.35 -11.30 68.71
CA THR A 201 -21.91 -10.82 69.97
C THR A 201 -23.37 -10.37 69.80
N ALA A 202 -24.23 -10.66 70.78
CA ALA A 202 -25.64 -10.25 70.72
C ALA A 202 -25.78 -8.73 70.54
N ILE A 203 -25.04 -7.96 71.35
CA ILE A 203 -24.96 -6.50 71.28
C ILE A 203 -23.80 -6.11 70.35
N ASP A 204 -24.11 -5.45 69.23
CA ASP A 204 -23.12 -4.88 68.32
C ASP A 204 -23.08 -3.35 68.48
N VAL A 205 -22.01 -2.85 69.11
CA VAL A 205 -21.76 -1.41 69.31
C VAL A 205 -20.67 -0.85 68.39
N SER A 206 -19.97 -1.69 67.63
CA SER A 206 -18.81 -1.27 66.83
C SER A 206 -19.12 -1.17 65.35
N THR A 207 -20.11 -1.90 64.84
CA THR A 207 -20.59 -1.74 63.47
C THR A 207 -21.58 -0.58 63.42
N PRO A 208 -21.30 0.50 62.66
CA PRO A 208 -22.18 1.65 62.58
C PRO A 208 -23.45 1.36 61.76
N TRP A 209 -24.56 1.98 62.16
CA TRP A 209 -25.79 2.01 61.36
C TRP A 209 -25.65 2.99 60.19
N ARG A 210 -26.18 2.63 59.02
CA ARG A 210 -26.33 3.53 57.86
C ARG A 210 -27.77 3.99 57.75
N VAL A 211 -28.00 5.27 57.52
CA VAL A 211 -29.35 5.83 57.29
C VAL A 211 -29.68 5.69 55.80
N LEU A 212 -30.84 5.11 55.46
CA LEU A 212 -31.37 5.04 54.09
C LEU A 212 -32.27 6.23 53.76
N TRP A 213 -33.04 6.71 54.73
CA TRP A 213 -33.95 7.84 54.54
C TRP A 213 -34.11 8.64 55.84
N ASP A 214 -33.90 9.94 55.74
CA ASP A 214 -34.35 10.96 56.68
C ASP A 214 -34.59 12.28 55.92
N SER A 215 -35.25 13.25 56.55
CA SER A 215 -35.44 14.59 55.98
C SER A 215 -34.13 15.37 55.76
N SER A 216 -32.99 14.80 56.20
CA SER A 216 -31.64 15.36 56.09
C SER A 216 -30.86 14.85 54.86
N ASN A 217 -31.32 13.77 54.20
CA ASN A 217 -30.60 13.05 53.13
C ASN A 217 -30.98 13.46 51.69
N LEU A 218 -31.74 14.54 51.51
CA LEU A 218 -31.75 15.24 50.22
C LEU A 218 -30.37 15.87 50.04
N THR A 219 -29.67 15.52 48.96
CA THR A 219 -28.42 16.16 48.49
C THR A 219 -28.35 17.63 48.94
N THR A 220 -27.59 17.94 50.00
CA THR A 220 -27.53 19.26 50.67
C THR A 220 -28.67 20.20 50.26
N ALA A 221 -29.83 20.07 50.89
CA ALA A 221 -31.11 20.71 50.55
C ALA A 221 -31.01 22.12 49.93
N GLY A 222 -30.02 22.93 50.32
CA GLY A 222 -29.77 24.24 49.71
C GLY A 222 -29.51 24.26 48.19
N MET A 223 -28.74 23.35 47.57
CA MET A 223 -28.30 23.57 46.16
C MET A 223 -29.44 23.50 45.14
N TYR A 224 -30.50 22.75 45.45
CA TYR A 224 -31.71 22.66 44.64
C TYR A 224 -32.95 23.19 45.38
N ALA A 225 -32.77 23.90 46.50
CA ALA A 225 -33.88 24.54 47.20
C ALA A 225 -34.42 25.70 46.37
N ASP A 226 -35.75 25.75 46.21
CA ASP A 226 -36.45 26.97 45.84
C ASP A 226 -36.42 27.93 47.04
N ARG A 227 -35.69 29.03 46.88
CA ARG A 227 -35.50 30.09 47.87
C ARG A 227 -36.57 31.17 47.79
N GLY A 228 -37.48 31.08 46.82
CA GLY A 228 -38.55 32.05 46.64
C GLY A 228 -38.08 33.40 46.05
N PRO A 229 -38.87 34.47 46.23
CA PRO A 229 -38.64 35.75 45.56
C PRO A 229 -37.48 36.56 46.18
N ILE A 230 -36.59 37.10 45.34
CA ILE A 230 -35.47 37.98 45.74
C ILE A 230 -35.96 39.36 46.23
N GLY A 231 -37.12 39.82 45.76
CA GLY A 231 -37.65 41.13 46.10
C GLY A 231 -36.77 42.26 45.55
N THR A 232 -36.33 43.19 46.41
CA THR A 232 -35.49 44.35 46.08
C THR A 232 -34.03 44.20 46.50
N ALA A 233 -33.59 43.00 46.87
CA ALA A 233 -32.21 42.75 47.29
C ALA A 233 -31.22 42.95 46.14
N ASP A 234 -29.99 43.30 46.51
CA ASP A 234 -28.87 43.42 45.58
C ASP A 234 -28.21 42.06 45.37
N LEU A 235 -27.99 41.64 44.13
CA LEU A 235 -27.39 40.33 43.82
C LEU A 235 -25.98 40.18 44.39
N ASP A 236 -25.26 41.28 44.62
CA ASP A 236 -23.92 41.25 45.22
C ASP A 236 -23.92 40.81 46.69
N THR A 237 -25.07 40.87 47.36
CA THR A 237 -25.25 40.42 48.75
C THR A 237 -25.62 38.94 48.87
N LEU A 238 -25.96 38.27 47.76
CA LEU A 238 -26.41 36.88 47.73
C LEU A 238 -25.23 35.94 47.40
N PHE A 239 -24.35 35.67 48.39
CA PHE A 239 -23.20 34.78 48.21
C PHE A 239 -22.88 33.97 49.48
N GLY A 240 -22.19 32.85 49.28
CA GLY A 240 -21.86 31.92 50.36
C GLY A 240 -22.83 30.75 50.49
N ALA A 241 -22.55 29.86 51.43
CA ALA A 241 -23.26 28.58 51.57
C ALA A 241 -24.75 28.74 51.88
N ASP A 242 -25.15 29.82 52.57
CA ASP A 242 -26.52 30.05 53.01
C ASP A 242 -27.44 30.48 51.87
N TYR A 243 -26.89 31.00 50.77
CA TYR A 243 -27.65 31.52 49.63
C TYR A 243 -27.70 30.56 48.44
N ARG A 244 -27.00 29.41 48.50
CA ARG A 244 -27.05 28.40 47.44
C ARG A 244 -28.49 27.96 47.16
N GLY A 245 -28.81 27.69 45.90
CA GLY A 245 -30.16 27.30 45.48
C GLY A 245 -30.69 28.14 44.32
N THR A 246 -31.98 27.95 44.02
CA THR A 246 -32.69 28.68 42.98
C THR A 246 -33.56 29.77 43.60
N TRP A 247 -33.44 30.98 43.08
CA TRP A 247 -34.20 32.15 43.50
C TRP A 247 -35.01 32.68 42.33
N THR A 248 -36.15 33.29 42.63
CA THR A 248 -37.02 33.89 41.61
C THR A 248 -36.96 35.42 41.68
N GLN A 249 -36.85 36.08 40.53
CA GLN A 249 -37.10 37.52 40.41
C GLN A 249 -38.29 37.69 39.47
N GLY A 250 -39.50 37.71 40.04
CA GLY A 250 -40.74 37.79 39.28
C GLY A 250 -41.09 39.18 38.75
N VAL A 251 -40.35 40.24 39.11
CA VAL A 251 -40.72 41.62 38.78
C VAL A 251 -39.55 42.34 38.08
N THR A 252 -39.72 42.65 36.78
CA THR A 252 -38.66 43.28 35.97
C THR A 252 -38.16 44.61 36.54
N VAL A 253 -39.03 45.44 37.13
CA VAL A 253 -38.60 46.72 37.74
C VAL A 253 -37.67 46.54 38.94
N ASN A 254 -37.65 45.35 39.55
CA ASN A 254 -36.76 45.05 40.67
C ASN A 254 -35.39 44.55 40.18
N ALA A 255 -35.32 43.93 39.00
CA ALA A 255 -34.09 43.52 38.33
C ALA A 255 -33.43 44.72 37.62
N THR A 256 -32.55 45.45 38.32
CA THR A 256 -31.89 46.65 37.75
C THR A 256 -30.38 46.51 37.77
N LEU A 257 -29.69 47.22 36.87
CA LEU A 257 -28.22 47.26 36.85
C LEU A 257 -27.64 47.78 38.17
N ALA A 258 -28.34 48.72 38.84
CA ALA A 258 -27.95 49.26 40.14
C ALA A 258 -28.03 48.24 41.30
N ARG A 259 -28.75 47.13 41.11
CA ARG A 259 -28.79 45.98 42.04
C ARG A 259 -27.98 44.78 41.50
N HIS A 260 -27.04 45.08 40.61
CA HIS A 260 -26.10 44.13 40.00
C HIS A 260 -26.74 42.97 39.22
N TYR A 261 -27.95 43.18 38.69
CA TYR A 261 -28.50 42.28 37.67
C TYR A 261 -27.74 42.46 36.34
N PRO A 262 -27.53 41.39 35.55
CA PRO A 262 -26.84 41.49 34.27
C PRO A 262 -27.64 42.27 33.21
N VAL A 263 -28.96 42.34 33.37
CA VAL A 263 -29.89 43.00 32.46
C VAL A 263 -31.19 43.37 33.19
N VAL A 264 -31.89 44.40 32.69
CA VAL A 264 -33.18 44.84 33.24
C VAL A 264 -34.31 43.92 32.78
N SER A 265 -34.40 42.72 33.37
CA SER A 265 -35.43 41.71 33.07
C SER A 265 -35.65 40.81 34.27
N ALA A 266 -36.91 40.46 34.57
CA ALA A 266 -37.26 39.34 35.45
C ALA A 266 -36.65 38.01 34.96
N GLY A 267 -36.52 37.03 35.86
CA GLY A 267 -35.82 35.79 35.59
C GLY A 267 -35.57 34.93 36.83
N SER A 268 -34.79 33.88 36.67
CA SER A 268 -34.32 33.00 37.74
C SER A 268 -32.84 33.20 38.01
N LEU A 269 -32.46 33.17 39.29
CA LEU A 269 -31.06 33.20 39.72
C LEU A 269 -30.74 31.85 40.35
N GLU A 270 -29.72 31.17 39.85
CA GLU A 270 -29.14 29.98 40.46
C GLU A 270 -27.80 30.37 41.11
N ILE A 271 -27.64 29.97 42.37
CA ILE A 271 -26.43 30.23 43.15
C ILE A 271 -25.80 28.89 43.53
N THR A 272 -24.58 28.66 43.04
CA THR A 272 -23.78 27.49 43.37
C THR A 272 -22.64 27.88 44.29
N TYR A 273 -22.50 27.14 45.40
CA TYR A 273 -21.43 27.34 46.37
C TYR A 273 -20.41 26.22 46.27
N ASN A 274 -19.18 26.54 45.87
CA ASN A 274 -18.14 25.56 45.52
C ASN A 274 -17.14 25.27 46.66
N ALA A 275 -17.35 25.84 47.86
CA ALA A 275 -16.52 25.61 49.06
C ALA A 275 -15.00 25.81 48.90
N VAL A 276 -14.57 26.62 47.93
CA VAL A 276 -13.17 27.06 47.82
C VAL A 276 -12.78 27.83 49.08
N SER A 277 -11.57 27.62 49.61
CA SER A 277 -11.06 28.25 50.84
C SER A 277 -11.28 29.77 50.79
N GLY A 278 -12.13 30.30 51.67
CA GLY A 278 -12.52 31.72 51.69
C GLY A 278 -13.85 32.10 51.01
N TYR A 279 -14.64 31.13 50.51
CA TYR A 279 -16.01 31.20 49.93
C TYR A 279 -16.16 31.57 48.42
N GLY A 280 -15.98 30.58 47.53
CA GLY A 280 -16.21 30.73 46.08
C GLY A 280 -17.63 30.43 45.59
N THR A 281 -18.38 31.47 45.21
CA THR A 281 -19.78 31.42 44.73
C THR A 281 -19.87 31.67 43.22
N VAL A 282 -20.73 30.92 42.53
CA VAL A 282 -21.11 31.17 41.13
C VAL A 282 -22.57 31.57 41.09
N GLN A 283 -22.87 32.64 40.36
CA GLN A 283 -24.23 33.06 40.06
C GLN A 283 -24.51 32.84 38.57
N LYS A 284 -25.66 32.23 38.28
CA LYS A 284 -26.20 32.09 36.93
C LYS A 284 -27.58 32.73 36.89
N TYR A 285 -27.78 33.71 36.02
CA TYR A 285 -29.06 34.38 35.85
C TYR A 285 -29.67 34.05 34.49
N THR A 286 -30.91 33.58 34.48
CA THR A 286 -31.66 33.28 33.25
C THR A 286 -32.87 34.19 33.16
N THR A 287 -32.94 35.02 32.13
CA THR A 287 -34.09 35.92 31.91
C THR A 287 -35.34 35.14 31.52
N HIS A 288 -36.52 35.53 32.02
CA HIS A 288 -37.79 34.85 31.71
C HIS A 288 -38.23 34.98 30.24
N ALA A 289 -38.04 36.15 29.62
CA ALA A 289 -38.60 36.46 28.29
C ALA A 289 -37.63 36.14 27.15
N SER A 290 -36.34 36.44 27.32
CA SER A 290 -35.33 36.29 26.27
C SER A 290 -34.52 35.00 26.35
N ASN A 291 -34.70 34.18 27.39
CA ASN A 291 -33.89 32.98 27.67
C ASN A 291 -32.36 33.23 27.66
N ARG A 292 -31.93 34.49 27.84
CA ARG A 292 -30.52 34.87 27.95
C ARG A 292 -29.98 34.38 29.28
N VAL A 293 -28.82 33.75 29.23
CA VAL A 293 -28.13 33.20 30.40
C VAL A 293 -26.87 33.99 30.65
N PHE A 294 -26.69 34.45 31.87
CA PHE A 294 -25.52 35.18 32.31
C PHE A 294 -24.87 34.43 33.45
N ILE A 295 -23.54 34.40 33.50
CA ILE A 295 -22.78 33.75 34.54
C ILE A 295 -21.73 34.73 35.06
N ARG A 296 -21.59 34.79 36.38
CA ARG A 296 -20.45 35.43 37.04
C ARG A 296 -20.02 34.61 38.24
N SER A 297 -18.86 34.94 38.80
CA SER A 297 -18.38 34.32 40.02
C SER A 297 -17.73 35.32 40.96
N LYS A 298 -17.72 34.95 42.23
CA LYS A 298 -16.98 35.60 43.31
C LYS A 298 -16.06 34.54 43.91
N PRO A 299 -14.75 34.52 43.58
CA PRO A 299 -13.84 33.43 43.94
C PRO A 299 -13.65 33.23 45.46
N THR A 300 -13.64 34.31 46.24
CA THR A 300 -13.67 34.30 47.71
C THR A 300 -14.55 35.45 48.24
N ALA A 301 -14.91 35.44 49.52
CA ALA A 301 -15.73 36.48 50.16
C ALA A 301 -15.10 37.90 50.06
N THR A 302 -13.77 37.99 50.01
CA THR A 302 -13.03 39.25 49.91
C THR A 302 -12.78 39.72 48.48
N ASP A 303 -12.83 38.82 47.49
CA ASP A 303 -12.59 39.19 46.09
C ASP A 303 -13.74 40.03 45.52
N PRO A 304 -13.48 40.96 44.60
CA PRO A 304 -14.55 41.62 43.86
C PRO A 304 -15.35 40.60 43.03
N TRP A 305 -16.62 40.90 42.75
CA TRP A 305 -17.39 40.13 41.75
C TRP A 305 -16.74 40.28 40.38
N LEU A 306 -16.56 39.16 39.67
CA LEU A 306 -16.27 39.23 38.25
C LEU A 306 -17.47 39.78 37.49
N ASN A 307 -17.21 40.44 36.36
CA ASN A 307 -18.26 40.93 35.49
C ASN A 307 -19.16 39.77 35.03
N TRP A 308 -20.44 40.07 34.84
CA TRP A 308 -21.35 39.15 34.18
C TRP A 308 -20.86 38.85 32.76
N VAL A 309 -20.77 37.57 32.45
CA VAL A 309 -20.51 37.07 31.10
C VAL A 309 -21.79 36.43 30.59
N GLU A 310 -22.25 36.88 29.44
CA GLU A 310 -23.40 36.27 28.77
C GLU A 310 -22.97 35.00 28.02
N VAL A 311 -23.74 33.92 28.17
CA VAL A 311 -23.55 32.68 27.43
C VAL A 311 -24.06 32.87 26.00
N TRP A 312 -23.21 32.57 25.01
CA TRP A 312 -23.58 32.64 23.60
C TRP A 312 -24.56 31.54 23.19
N THR A 313 -25.53 31.93 22.39
CA THR A 313 -26.58 31.13 21.76
C THR A 313 -26.64 31.52 20.28
N SER A 314 -27.36 30.75 19.47
CA SER A 314 -27.59 31.09 18.05
C SER A 314 -28.34 32.42 17.83
N ALA A 315 -28.95 32.99 18.88
CA ALA A 315 -29.76 34.20 18.84
C ALA A 315 -29.03 35.48 19.30
N ASN A 316 -28.01 35.37 20.16
CA ASN A 316 -27.24 36.51 20.71
C ASN A 316 -25.74 36.47 20.34
N LEU A 317 -25.30 35.47 19.57
CA LEU A 317 -24.01 35.51 18.89
C LEU A 317 -24.06 36.63 17.85
N ASP A 318 -23.18 37.62 17.98
CA ASP A 318 -22.94 38.62 16.94
C ASP A 318 -22.30 37.93 15.73
N LYS A 319 -23.16 37.40 14.87
CA LYS A 319 -22.78 36.84 13.58
C LYS A 319 -22.14 37.96 12.79
N GLN A 320 -21.07 37.66 12.08
CA GLN A 320 -20.50 38.60 11.13
C GLN A 320 -21.57 38.96 10.09
N THR A 321 -22.14 40.18 10.20
CA THR A 321 -23.17 40.70 9.29
C THR A 321 -22.58 41.59 8.19
N SER A 322 -21.28 41.89 8.27
CA SER A 322 -20.55 42.71 7.30
C SER A 322 -19.16 42.15 7.00
N THR A 323 -18.61 42.54 5.86
CA THR A 323 -17.27 42.14 5.38
C THR A 323 -16.12 42.57 6.30
N LEU A 324 -16.34 43.54 7.20
CA LEU A 324 -15.36 44.00 8.18
C LEU A 324 -15.80 43.51 9.57
N ALA A 325 -15.11 42.51 10.10
CA ALA A 325 -15.42 42.01 11.44
C ALA A 325 -14.77 42.90 12.53
N SER A 326 -15.56 43.32 13.52
CA SER A 326 -15.03 43.94 14.75
C SER A 326 -14.61 42.85 15.76
N SER A 327 -13.72 43.18 16.69
CA SER A 327 -13.25 42.26 17.73
C SER A 327 -14.42 41.58 18.46
N GLY A 328 -14.47 40.25 18.45
CA GLY A 328 -15.52 39.44 19.10
C GLY A 328 -16.49 38.73 18.15
N GLN A 329 -16.44 39.01 16.84
CA GLN A 329 -17.25 38.30 15.85
C GLN A 329 -16.61 36.98 15.41
N VAL A 330 -17.43 35.93 15.24
CA VAL A 330 -16.99 34.61 14.78
C VAL A 330 -17.29 34.46 13.29
N LEU A 331 -16.37 33.91 12.50
CA LEU A 331 -16.63 33.54 11.10
C LEU A 331 -17.76 32.49 11.06
N VAL A 332 -18.92 32.87 10.53
CA VAL A 332 -20.05 31.95 10.38
C VAL A 332 -20.08 31.43 8.94
N ALA A 333 -20.07 30.10 8.81
CA ALA A 333 -20.33 29.44 7.54
C ALA A 333 -21.72 29.83 7.01
N GLY A 334 -21.80 30.39 5.78
CA GLY A 334 -23.08 30.71 5.14
C GLY A 334 -23.47 32.20 5.01
N LEU A 335 -22.67 33.14 5.51
CA LEU A 335 -22.84 34.59 5.27
C LEU A 335 -21.77 35.14 4.32
N ALA A 336 -21.94 36.37 3.83
CA ALA A 336 -21.06 37.04 2.86
C ALA A 336 -19.57 36.91 3.21
N GLY A 337 -18.79 36.22 2.36
CA GLY A 337 -17.35 35.97 2.59
C GLY A 337 -17.02 34.81 3.55
N GLY A 338 -18.00 34.04 4.04
CA GLY A 338 -17.78 32.84 4.86
C GLY A 338 -17.56 31.56 4.05
N ILE A 339 -17.01 30.51 4.67
CA ILE A 339 -16.92 29.17 4.06
C ILE A 339 -18.34 28.55 4.00
N GLY A 340 -18.84 28.15 2.84
CA GLY A 340 -20.09 27.37 2.73
C GLY A 340 -21.39 28.15 2.53
N CYS A 341 -21.38 29.40 2.05
CA CYS A 341 -22.60 30.01 1.52
C CYS A 341 -22.95 29.41 0.14
N ASN A 342 -24.11 28.76 0.02
CA ASN A 342 -24.60 28.17 -1.24
C ASN A 342 -25.01 29.22 -2.30
N ASN A 343 -24.95 30.52 -1.97
CA ASN A 343 -25.31 31.59 -2.90
C ASN A 343 -24.06 32.28 -3.42
N SER A 344 -23.92 32.32 -4.75
CA SER A 344 -22.82 32.96 -5.48
C SER A 344 -22.78 34.45 -5.15
N GLN A 345 -22.09 34.84 -4.08
CA GLN A 345 -21.67 36.22 -3.94
C GLN A 345 -20.53 36.46 -4.92
N VAL A 346 -20.94 36.97 -6.08
CA VAL A 346 -20.04 37.58 -7.04
C VAL A 346 -19.25 38.65 -6.30
N LEU A 347 -17.95 38.73 -6.56
CA LEU A 347 -17.12 39.83 -6.09
C LEU A 347 -17.84 41.16 -6.38
N PRO A 348 -18.00 42.06 -5.39
CA PRO A 348 -18.57 43.39 -5.61
C PRO A 348 -17.83 44.14 -6.72
N ASP A 349 -18.40 45.22 -7.25
CA ASP A 349 -17.82 46.07 -8.32
C ASP A 349 -16.55 46.84 -7.86
N ALA A 350 -15.55 46.12 -7.34
CA ALA A 350 -14.17 46.58 -7.27
C ALA A 350 -13.60 46.60 -8.70
N THR A 351 -12.70 47.55 -8.97
CA THR A 351 -12.05 47.67 -10.27
C THR A 351 -11.16 46.47 -10.60
N LEU A 352 -10.49 45.90 -9.60
CA LEU A 352 -9.62 44.72 -9.69
C LEU A 352 -9.83 43.79 -8.49
N ALA A 353 -9.67 42.49 -8.70
CA ALA A 353 -9.76 41.49 -7.64
C ALA A 353 -8.63 41.65 -6.60
N SER A 354 -7.49 42.25 -6.98
CA SER A 354 -6.38 42.59 -6.09
C SER A 354 -6.71 43.70 -5.10
N ASP A 355 -7.62 44.60 -5.47
CA ASP A 355 -8.07 45.71 -4.63
C ASP A 355 -9.14 45.26 -3.62
N PHE A 356 -9.77 44.12 -3.88
CA PHE A 356 -10.72 43.51 -2.97
C PHE A 356 -10.01 42.70 -1.88
N ARG A 357 -9.74 43.33 -0.74
CA ARG A 357 -8.92 42.78 0.37
C ARG A 357 -9.73 42.30 1.57
N VAL A 358 -10.92 41.80 1.30
CA VAL A 358 -11.83 41.24 2.31
C VAL A 358 -11.60 39.74 2.41
N ASN A 359 -11.21 39.25 3.59
CA ASN A 359 -11.03 37.82 3.84
C ASN A 359 -12.33 37.04 3.58
N GLY A 360 -12.19 35.89 2.91
CA GLY A 360 -13.33 35.05 2.56
C GLY A 360 -13.16 34.34 1.23
N ILE A 361 -14.17 33.55 0.85
CA ILE A 361 -14.28 32.89 -0.46
C ILE A 361 -15.32 33.64 -1.29
N TRP A 362 -14.94 34.01 -2.52
CA TRP A 362 -15.73 34.85 -3.41
C TRP A 362 -15.73 34.27 -4.82
N TYR A 363 -16.77 34.54 -5.61
CA TYR A 363 -16.78 34.17 -7.02
C TYR A 363 -16.39 35.38 -7.88
N ALA A 364 -15.22 35.33 -8.53
CA ALA A 364 -14.78 36.36 -9.46
C ALA A 364 -15.08 35.95 -10.89
N ARG A 365 -15.58 36.90 -11.68
CA ARG A 365 -15.82 36.71 -13.11
C ARG A 365 -14.80 37.53 -13.88
N THR A 366 -14.16 36.97 -14.90
CA THR A 366 -13.20 37.70 -15.75
C THR A 366 -13.82 38.91 -16.42
N VAL A 367 -15.13 38.88 -16.67
CA VAL A 367 -15.86 40.02 -17.26
C VAL A 367 -16.01 41.20 -16.30
N GLN A 368 -15.85 40.99 -15.00
CA GLN A 368 -15.93 42.02 -13.98
C GLN A 368 -14.56 42.42 -13.44
N GLN A 369 -13.59 41.50 -13.47
CA GLN A 369 -12.27 41.66 -12.85
C GLN A 369 -11.20 41.32 -13.89
N SER A 370 -10.37 42.27 -14.29
CA SER A 370 -9.39 42.06 -15.38
C SER A 370 -8.09 41.39 -14.94
N ASP A 371 -7.81 41.34 -13.64
CA ASP A 371 -6.58 40.80 -13.06
C ASP A 371 -6.73 39.38 -12.51
N VAL A 372 -7.85 38.70 -12.81
CA VAL A 372 -8.03 37.28 -12.54
C VAL A 372 -7.84 36.45 -13.81
N PRO A 373 -7.28 35.23 -13.74
CA PRO A 373 -6.97 34.45 -14.94
C PRO A 373 -8.21 34.05 -15.75
N ASN A 374 -9.32 33.74 -15.06
CA ASN A 374 -10.59 33.33 -15.65
C ASN A 374 -11.74 33.55 -14.64
N SER A 375 -12.94 33.00 -14.86
CA SER A 375 -14.03 33.07 -13.88
C SER A 375 -13.93 31.87 -12.93
N GLY A 376 -13.87 32.12 -11.63
CA GLY A 376 -13.52 31.10 -10.63
C GLY A 376 -13.65 31.63 -9.20
N TYR A 377 -13.14 30.85 -8.24
CA TYR A 377 -13.20 31.18 -6.83
C TYR A 377 -11.93 31.88 -6.38
N LEU A 378 -12.07 33.03 -5.73
CA LEU A 378 -11.01 33.79 -5.08
C LEU A 378 -11.12 33.60 -3.57
N GLN A 379 -10.03 33.21 -2.92
CA GLN A 379 -9.90 33.25 -1.47
C GLN A 379 -8.86 34.29 -1.07
N ASN A 380 -9.28 35.22 -0.22
CA ASN A 380 -8.45 36.30 0.31
C ASN A 380 -7.90 35.97 1.69
N LEU A 381 -6.60 36.22 1.88
CA LEU A 381 -5.84 35.97 3.11
C LEU A 381 -5.04 37.23 3.50
N PHE A 382 -5.67 38.14 4.21
CA PHE A 382 -5.12 39.40 4.72
C PHE A 382 -5.22 39.42 6.25
N GLY A 383 -4.17 38.98 6.92
CA GLY A 383 -4.06 39.03 8.39
C GLY A 383 -3.39 40.30 8.92
N ASN A 384 -2.77 41.10 8.05
CA ASN A 384 -2.09 42.33 8.44
C ASN A 384 -3.12 43.47 8.65
N PRO A 385 -3.06 44.22 9.78
CA PRO A 385 -4.04 45.29 10.08
C PRO A 385 -4.14 46.40 9.02
N SER A 386 -3.08 46.63 8.24
CA SER A 386 -3.06 47.64 7.17
C SER A 386 -3.73 47.17 5.87
N SER A 387 -4.01 45.87 5.75
CA SER A 387 -4.38 45.20 4.51
C SER A 387 -3.38 45.39 3.35
N ALA A 388 -2.22 46.01 3.58
CA ALA A 388 -1.17 46.22 2.56
C ALA A 388 -0.40 44.94 2.24
N TYR A 389 -0.50 43.93 3.10
CA TYR A 389 0.17 42.64 2.97
C TYR A 389 -0.85 41.50 3.04
N GLY A 390 -0.78 40.58 2.10
CA GLY A 390 -1.64 39.41 2.07
C GLY A 390 -1.34 38.45 0.92
N ALA A 391 -2.16 37.42 0.82
CA ALA A 391 -2.13 36.48 -0.29
C ALA A 391 -3.55 36.26 -0.82
N GLN A 392 -3.61 35.88 -2.09
CA GLN A 392 -4.85 35.47 -2.72
C GLN A 392 -4.66 34.10 -3.36
N ILE A 393 -5.66 33.25 -3.21
CA ILE A 393 -5.72 31.92 -3.81
C ILE A 393 -6.84 31.93 -4.84
N TRP A 394 -6.59 31.31 -5.99
CA TRP A 394 -7.51 31.20 -7.10
C TRP A 394 -7.78 29.74 -7.43
N ILE A 395 -9.05 29.38 -7.59
CA ILE A 395 -9.48 28.03 -7.93
C ILE A 395 -10.45 28.10 -9.11
N ASP A 396 -10.03 27.54 -10.24
CA ASP A 396 -10.90 27.27 -11.38
C ASP A 396 -11.40 25.82 -11.32
N VAL A 397 -12.72 25.65 -11.23
CA VAL A 397 -13.39 24.35 -11.09
C VAL A 397 -13.93 23.81 -12.42
N ARG A 398 -13.66 24.47 -13.55
CA ARG A 398 -14.17 24.01 -14.85
C ARG A 398 -13.45 22.73 -15.27
N ASN A 399 -14.22 21.67 -15.52
CA ASN A 399 -13.71 20.35 -15.89
C ASN A 399 -12.79 20.34 -17.12
N SER A 400 -12.93 21.31 -18.03
CA SER A 400 -12.13 21.39 -19.25
C SER A 400 -10.72 21.96 -19.06
N ALA A 401 -10.48 22.71 -17.97
CA ALA A 401 -9.19 23.35 -17.70
C ALA A 401 -9.11 23.80 -16.22
N PRO A 402 -9.13 22.87 -15.24
CA PRO A 402 -9.03 23.24 -13.83
C PRO A 402 -7.68 23.92 -13.57
N SER A 403 -7.63 24.88 -12.66
CA SER A 403 -6.36 25.49 -12.26
C SER A 403 -6.40 25.92 -10.81
N PHE A 404 -5.29 25.73 -10.10
CA PHE A 404 -5.09 26.21 -8.75
C PHE A 404 -3.92 27.18 -8.75
N ARG A 405 -4.15 28.43 -8.35
CA ARG A 405 -3.14 29.48 -8.40
C ARG A 405 -3.08 30.26 -7.10
N TYR A 406 -1.98 30.92 -6.85
CA TYR A 406 -1.84 31.87 -5.76
C TYR A 406 -1.08 33.11 -6.22
N ARG A 407 -1.28 34.24 -5.56
CA ARG A 407 -0.42 35.42 -5.67
C ARG A 407 -0.24 36.06 -4.31
N THR A 408 0.82 36.83 -4.15
CA THR A 408 1.08 37.64 -2.97
C THR A 408 0.81 39.11 -3.28
N ILE A 409 0.42 39.87 -2.26
CA ILE A 409 0.38 41.32 -2.28
C ILE A 409 1.29 41.78 -1.16
N GLU A 410 2.37 42.47 -1.51
CA GLU A 410 3.37 42.95 -0.57
C GLU A 410 3.43 44.47 -0.62
N ASN A 411 3.12 45.13 0.48
CA ASN A 411 3.09 46.58 0.58
C ASN A 411 2.31 47.26 -0.57
N ASN A 412 1.07 46.81 -0.83
CA ASN A 412 0.22 47.22 -1.95
C ASN A 412 0.71 46.85 -3.36
N THR A 413 1.88 46.22 -3.50
CA THR A 413 2.38 45.73 -4.79
C THR A 413 1.76 44.37 -5.08
N VAL A 414 1.01 44.28 -6.19
CA VAL A 414 0.29 43.06 -6.58
C VAL A 414 1.23 42.14 -7.36
N GLY A 415 1.51 40.96 -6.81
CA GLY A 415 2.27 39.92 -7.48
C GLY A 415 1.48 39.24 -8.62
N THR A 416 2.20 38.58 -9.52
CA THR A 416 1.60 37.76 -10.58
C THR A 416 0.97 36.48 -10.02
N TRP A 417 -0.01 35.92 -10.73
CA TRP A 417 -0.54 34.60 -10.40
C TRP A 417 0.48 33.49 -10.69
N HIS A 418 0.75 32.66 -9.68
CA HIS A 418 1.58 31.47 -9.73
C HIS A 418 0.70 30.22 -9.71
N GLU A 419 0.89 29.31 -10.67
CA GLU A 419 0.15 28.06 -10.76
C GLU A 419 0.83 26.96 -9.93
N LEU A 420 0.03 26.21 -9.15
CA LEU A 420 0.50 24.99 -8.47
C LEU A 420 0.46 23.84 -9.49
N ALA A 421 1.62 23.22 -9.75
CA ALA A 421 1.81 22.27 -10.84
C ALA A 421 0.98 20.97 -10.65
N THR A 422 -0.20 20.90 -11.26
CA THR A 422 -1.06 19.69 -11.25
C THR A 422 -1.76 19.41 -12.58
N LEU A 423 -1.24 19.88 -13.70
CA LEU A 423 -1.92 19.73 -14.99
C LEU A 423 -1.11 18.91 -15.99
N ASP A 424 -1.82 18.13 -16.80
CA ASP A 424 -1.36 17.43 -18.02
C ASP A 424 -0.93 18.40 -19.15
N THR A 425 -0.57 19.63 -18.77
CA THR A 425 -0.14 20.71 -19.67
C THR A 425 1.35 20.95 -19.52
N THR A 426 1.95 21.55 -20.55
CA THR A 426 3.36 21.96 -20.54
C THR A 426 3.69 22.77 -19.29
N GLN A 427 4.71 22.32 -18.54
CA GLN A 427 5.22 23.02 -17.37
C GLN A 427 6.44 23.86 -17.77
N THR A 428 6.43 25.16 -17.47
CA THR A 428 7.58 26.04 -17.71
C THR A 428 8.22 26.41 -16.37
N PHE A 429 9.47 26.00 -16.18
CA PHE A 429 10.27 26.40 -15.02
C PHE A 429 11.30 27.46 -15.46
N THR A 430 11.20 28.67 -14.91
CA THR A 430 12.08 29.80 -15.24
C THR A 430 13.39 29.83 -14.44
N GLY A 431 13.57 28.91 -13.49
CA GLY A 431 14.76 28.81 -12.64
C GLY A 431 15.19 27.38 -12.38
N VAL A 432 16.33 27.23 -11.70
CA VAL A 432 16.93 25.92 -11.39
C VAL A 432 15.98 25.07 -10.54
N LYS A 433 15.84 23.79 -10.92
CA LYS A 433 15.11 22.77 -10.16
C LYS A 433 16.10 21.73 -9.66
N THR A 434 16.17 21.56 -8.35
CA THR A 434 16.98 20.52 -7.70
C THR A 434 16.07 19.40 -7.22
N PHE A 435 16.37 18.16 -7.61
CA PHE A 435 15.66 16.97 -7.16
C PHE A 435 16.53 16.24 -6.14
N ALA A 436 15.95 15.89 -4.98
CA ALA A 436 16.68 15.20 -3.91
C ALA A 436 16.87 13.69 -4.15
N ALA A 437 16.27 13.17 -5.23
CA ALA A 437 16.30 11.77 -5.63
C ALA A 437 16.47 11.65 -7.16
N SER A 438 16.43 10.42 -7.67
CA SER A 438 16.53 10.17 -9.11
C SER A 438 15.40 10.85 -9.89
N ILE A 439 15.74 11.37 -11.07
CA ILE A 439 14.77 11.87 -12.03
C ILE A 439 14.40 10.71 -12.95
N ALA A 440 13.13 10.31 -12.96
CA ALA A 440 12.58 9.36 -13.91
C ALA A 440 11.79 10.10 -14.99
N VAL A 441 12.17 9.97 -16.26
CA VAL A 441 11.44 10.50 -17.40
C VAL A 441 10.84 9.33 -18.16
N ALA A 442 9.51 9.20 -18.13
CA ALA A 442 8.76 8.15 -18.81
C ALA A 442 7.64 8.78 -19.64
N THR A 443 7.44 8.30 -20.87
CA THR A 443 6.35 8.73 -21.74
C THR A 443 5.34 7.60 -21.90
N GLY A 444 4.05 7.92 -21.77
CA GLY A 444 2.98 6.93 -21.99
C GLY A 444 2.75 6.54 -23.45
N GLY A 445 3.35 7.28 -24.40
CA GLY A 445 3.25 7.04 -25.85
C GLY A 445 4.53 6.44 -26.46
N ALA A 446 4.41 5.93 -27.69
CA ALA A 446 5.47 5.24 -28.43
C ALA A 446 6.67 6.13 -28.82
N SER A 447 6.57 7.45 -28.66
CA SER A 447 7.63 8.40 -29.01
C SER A 447 7.79 9.41 -27.88
N GLY A 448 8.82 9.21 -27.06
CA GLY A 448 9.25 10.11 -26.01
C GLY A 448 10.69 10.52 -26.19
N GLY A 449 11.01 11.77 -25.87
CA GLY A 449 12.36 12.31 -25.97
C GLY A 449 12.65 13.33 -24.88
N ILE A 450 13.93 13.59 -24.66
CA ILE A 450 14.42 14.67 -23.79
C ILE A 450 15.12 15.66 -24.70
N GLU A 451 14.57 16.87 -24.81
CA GLU A 451 15.18 17.97 -25.55
C GLU A 451 15.93 18.89 -24.59
N LEU A 452 17.19 19.19 -24.90
CA LEU A 452 18.08 20.02 -24.08
C LEU A 452 18.70 21.12 -24.93
N GLY A 453 18.45 22.37 -24.55
CA GLY A 453 18.98 23.56 -25.22
C GLY A 453 17.92 24.60 -25.50
N SER A 454 18.35 25.76 -26.00
CA SER A 454 17.44 26.83 -26.41
C SER A 454 17.00 26.65 -27.86
N LEU A 455 15.69 26.81 -28.13
CA LEU A 455 15.14 26.88 -29.48
C LEU A 455 15.24 28.29 -30.10
N SER A 456 15.63 29.29 -29.30
CA SER A 456 15.61 30.70 -29.69
C SER A 456 16.97 31.40 -29.57
N ALA A 457 17.98 30.74 -29.01
CA ALA A 457 19.33 31.29 -28.85
C ALA A 457 20.39 30.22 -29.16
N ALA A 458 21.42 30.61 -29.92
CA ALA A 458 22.57 29.75 -30.17
C ALA A 458 23.41 29.62 -28.88
N GLY A 459 23.75 28.38 -28.54
CA GLY A 459 24.57 28.07 -27.37
C GLY A 459 24.91 26.58 -27.34
N SER A 460 25.71 26.18 -26.36
CA SER A 460 26.01 24.77 -26.12
C SER A 460 25.06 24.21 -25.07
N SER A 461 24.49 23.04 -25.35
CA SER A 461 23.76 22.26 -24.35
C SER A 461 24.59 21.05 -23.95
N TYR A 462 24.60 20.72 -22.66
CA TYR A 462 25.41 19.64 -22.15
C TYR A 462 24.73 18.85 -21.03
N ILE A 463 25.19 17.62 -20.86
CA ILE A 463 24.93 16.78 -19.70
C ILE A 463 26.28 16.51 -19.05
N ASP A 464 26.38 16.90 -17.79
CA ASP A 464 27.57 16.67 -16.97
C ASP A 464 27.35 15.51 -16.02
N PHE A 465 28.38 14.68 -15.90
CA PHE A 465 28.46 13.60 -14.95
C PHE A 465 29.60 13.89 -13.98
N HIS A 466 29.29 13.89 -12.69
CA HIS A 466 30.26 14.04 -11.61
C HIS A 466 30.32 12.72 -10.83
N THR A 467 31.50 12.13 -10.75
CA THR A 467 31.81 10.90 -10.03
C THR A 467 32.90 11.10 -8.98
N SER A 468 33.70 12.17 -9.07
CA SER A 468 34.85 12.38 -8.19
C SER A 468 34.51 13.04 -6.85
N GLY A 469 33.31 13.63 -6.70
CA GLY A 469 32.91 14.37 -5.50
C GLY A 469 33.65 15.71 -5.29
N ASN A 470 34.46 16.13 -6.26
CA ASN A 470 35.15 17.42 -6.24
C ASN A 470 34.31 18.52 -6.89
N SER A 471 34.67 19.78 -6.66
CA SER A 471 34.04 20.97 -7.25
C SER A 471 34.43 21.21 -8.72
N THR A 472 35.01 20.23 -9.40
CA THR A 472 35.26 20.29 -10.83
C THR A 472 33.94 20.29 -11.61
N ASP A 473 33.86 21.14 -12.63
CA ASP A 473 32.65 21.39 -13.44
C ASP A 473 32.07 20.11 -14.09
N PHE A 474 32.87 19.08 -14.34
CA PHE A 474 32.42 17.74 -14.76
C PHE A 474 33.58 16.74 -14.72
N ASP A 475 33.28 15.44 -14.56
CA ASP A 475 34.23 14.34 -14.82
C ASP A 475 34.06 13.76 -16.23
N VAL A 476 32.81 13.74 -16.73
CA VAL A 476 32.45 13.44 -18.12
C VAL A 476 31.40 14.43 -18.60
N ARG A 477 31.54 14.94 -19.82
CA ARG A 477 30.55 15.84 -20.45
C ARG A 477 30.14 15.35 -21.83
N LEU A 478 28.83 15.29 -22.07
CA LEU A 478 28.25 15.15 -23.40
C LEU A 478 27.76 16.53 -23.81
N ILE A 479 28.32 17.12 -24.87
CA ILE A 479 28.02 18.50 -25.27
C ILE A 479 27.68 18.58 -26.75
N ALA A 480 26.54 19.21 -27.06
CA ALA A 480 26.18 19.62 -28.41
C ALA A 480 26.54 21.10 -28.60
N SER A 481 27.25 21.43 -29.68
CA SER A 481 27.65 22.82 -29.98
C SER A 481 27.71 23.09 -31.49
N GLY A 482 27.68 24.36 -31.88
CA GLY A 482 27.89 24.78 -33.28
C GLY A 482 26.73 24.46 -34.24
N GLY A 483 25.54 24.16 -33.72
CA GLY A 483 24.35 23.95 -34.55
C GLY A 483 23.96 25.21 -35.34
N ALA A 484 23.57 25.02 -36.61
CA ALA A 484 22.99 26.05 -37.47
C ALA A 484 21.45 25.87 -37.54
N ALA A 485 20.76 26.73 -38.30
CA ALA A 485 19.31 26.64 -38.50
C ALA A 485 18.85 25.36 -39.24
N THR A 486 19.77 24.58 -39.81
CA THR A 486 19.48 23.31 -40.49
C THR A 486 19.59 22.14 -39.54
N VAL A 487 18.56 21.26 -39.55
CA VAL A 487 18.49 20.05 -38.72
C VAL A 487 19.75 19.19 -38.91
N GLY A 488 20.37 18.76 -37.81
CA GLY A 488 21.47 17.79 -37.80
C GLY A 488 22.89 18.35 -38.01
N GLN A 489 23.08 19.68 -37.99
CA GLN A 489 24.40 20.31 -38.23
C GLN A 489 25.26 20.49 -36.97
N ALA A 490 24.75 20.21 -35.77
CA ALA A 490 25.50 20.41 -34.54
C ALA A 490 26.61 19.35 -34.39
N THR A 491 27.71 19.74 -33.76
CA THR A 491 28.75 18.80 -33.33
C THR A 491 28.38 18.24 -31.96
N LEU A 492 28.29 16.91 -31.87
CA LEU A 492 28.28 16.20 -30.59
C LEU A 492 29.73 15.89 -30.18
N ASN A 493 30.17 16.45 -29.06
CA ASN A 493 31.46 16.16 -28.46
C ASN A 493 31.27 15.40 -27.13
N ILE A 494 32.10 14.40 -26.90
CA ILE A 494 32.12 13.61 -25.66
C ILE A 494 33.49 13.85 -25.02
N VAL A 495 33.50 14.58 -23.91
CA VAL A 495 34.71 14.88 -23.15
C VAL A 495 34.82 13.87 -22.02
N ALA A 496 35.70 12.89 -22.19
CA ALA A 496 35.99 11.83 -21.23
C ALA A 496 37.45 11.36 -21.37
N SER A 497 38.03 10.82 -20.29
CA SER A 497 39.37 10.19 -20.37
C SER A 497 39.38 8.88 -21.17
N ALA A 498 38.26 8.14 -21.20
CA ALA A 498 38.09 6.93 -21.99
C ALA A 498 36.59 6.73 -22.31
N LEU A 499 36.27 6.38 -23.57
CA LEU A 499 34.94 5.98 -23.99
C LEU A 499 34.91 4.46 -24.18
N GLN A 500 34.05 3.76 -23.45
CA GLN A 500 33.90 2.31 -23.53
C GLN A 500 32.49 1.91 -24.01
N TRP A 501 32.39 0.84 -24.80
CA TRP A 501 31.14 0.21 -25.21
C TRP A 501 31.19 -1.27 -24.86
N ASN A 502 30.24 -1.74 -24.04
CA ASN A 502 30.18 -3.11 -23.53
C ASN A 502 31.50 -3.52 -22.81
N GLY A 503 32.11 -2.58 -22.08
CA GLY A 503 33.39 -2.77 -21.40
C GLY A 503 34.63 -2.72 -22.28
N ASN A 504 34.49 -2.50 -23.60
CA ASN A 504 35.62 -2.39 -24.52
C ASN A 504 35.87 -0.92 -24.89
N ALA A 505 37.13 -0.49 -24.91
CA ALA A 505 37.48 0.85 -25.35
C ALA A 505 37.12 1.06 -26.83
N VAL A 506 36.37 2.14 -27.13
CA VAL A 506 35.96 2.50 -28.49
C VAL A 506 36.99 3.42 -29.15
N ILE A 507 37.64 4.28 -28.35
CA ILE A 507 38.77 5.12 -28.76
C ILE A 507 39.70 5.21 -27.55
N ASP A 508 40.81 4.46 -27.58
CA ASP A 508 41.96 4.72 -26.73
C ASP A 508 43.24 4.75 -27.57
N SER A 509 44.29 5.37 -27.03
CA SER A 509 45.63 5.43 -27.64
C SER A 509 46.55 4.27 -27.21
N SER A 510 46.02 3.26 -26.51
CA SER A 510 46.79 2.25 -25.76
C SER A 510 46.46 0.79 -26.12
N THR A 511 45.41 0.54 -26.91
CA THR A 511 44.84 -0.78 -27.20
C THR A 511 44.52 -0.89 -28.69
N ALA A 512 44.71 -2.08 -29.27
CA ALA A 512 44.40 -2.34 -30.67
C ALA A 512 42.91 -2.12 -30.98
N GLN A 513 42.61 -1.31 -32.00
CA GLN A 513 41.24 -1.06 -32.45
C GLN A 513 40.90 -1.90 -33.69
N THR A 514 39.82 -2.68 -33.62
CA THR A 514 39.32 -3.49 -34.75
C THR A 514 38.17 -2.78 -35.44
N ILE A 515 38.38 -2.34 -36.69
CA ILE A 515 37.34 -1.71 -37.52
C ILE A 515 36.85 -2.74 -38.55
N THR A 516 35.61 -3.21 -38.43
CA THR A 516 35.02 -4.23 -39.32
C THR A 516 34.23 -3.62 -40.48
N GLY A 517 34.17 -4.31 -41.62
CA GLY A 517 33.43 -3.89 -42.82
C GLY A 517 34.08 -2.74 -43.60
N ALA A 518 33.54 -2.40 -44.77
CA ALA A 518 34.06 -1.32 -45.61
C ALA A 518 34.00 0.03 -44.88
N LYS A 519 35.05 0.84 -45.02
CA LYS A 519 35.13 2.22 -44.51
C LYS A 519 35.65 3.14 -45.60
N THR A 520 35.05 4.32 -45.70
CA THR A 520 35.45 5.37 -46.64
C THR A 520 36.02 6.53 -45.84
N PHE A 521 37.31 6.82 -46.00
CA PHE A 521 37.94 8.02 -45.45
C PHE A 521 37.85 9.14 -46.49
N THR A 522 37.27 10.29 -46.12
CA THR A 522 37.11 11.47 -47.00
C THR A 522 38.33 12.39 -47.00
N THR A 523 39.28 12.13 -46.11
CA THR A 523 40.59 12.78 -46.01
C THR A 523 41.69 11.73 -45.97
N ASN A 524 42.93 12.13 -46.24
CA ASN A 524 44.06 11.20 -46.23
C ASN A 524 44.30 10.68 -44.80
N PRO A 525 44.20 9.35 -44.56
CA PRO A 525 44.51 8.79 -43.25
C PRO A 525 46.02 8.92 -42.96
N ASN A 526 46.38 9.35 -41.75
CA ASN A 526 47.77 9.44 -41.28
C ASN A 526 48.03 8.37 -40.22
N ALA A 527 49.02 7.50 -40.44
CA ALA A 527 49.43 6.47 -39.50
C ALA A 527 50.86 6.75 -39.00
N THR A 528 51.00 7.17 -37.73
CA THR A 528 52.29 7.47 -37.10
C THR A 528 52.61 6.45 -36.01
N ARG A 529 53.76 5.77 -36.09
CA ARG A 529 54.23 4.81 -35.08
C ARG A 529 55.68 5.09 -34.69
N ALA A 530 56.00 4.95 -33.40
CA ALA A 530 57.29 5.37 -32.84
C ALA A 530 58.47 4.41 -33.15
N SER A 531 58.26 3.10 -33.31
CA SER A 531 59.38 2.13 -33.37
C SER A 531 59.44 1.22 -34.59
N PHE A 532 58.45 1.25 -35.49
CA PHE A 532 58.54 0.61 -36.82
C PHE A 532 57.64 1.38 -37.80
N PRO A 533 58.20 2.17 -38.73
CA PRO A 533 57.40 2.94 -39.68
C PRO A 533 56.85 1.98 -40.74
N GLY A 534 55.60 1.57 -40.58
CA GLY A 534 54.95 0.70 -41.55
C GLY A 534 53.48 0.48 -41.22
N ILE A 535 52.69 0.26 -42.28
CA ILE A 535 51.34 -0.27 -42.19
C ILE A 535 51.45 -1.76 -42.53
N GLU A 536 51.12 -2.63 -41.58
CA GLU A 536 51.12 -4.07 -41.78
C GLU A 536 49.73 -4.52 -42.24
N PHE A 537 49.65 -5.16 -43.40
CA PHE A 537 48.42 -5.78 -43.91
C PHE A 537 48.57 -7.30 -43.82
N LEU A 538 47.92 -7.90 -42.82
CA LEU A 538 47.90 -9.35 -42.61
C LEU A 538 46.62 -9.93 -43.20
N ALA A 539 46.74 -10.87 -44.13
CA ALA A 539 45.62 -11.73 -44.53
C ALA A 539 45.68 -13.01 -43.69
N GLN A 540 44.78 -13.13 -42.73
CA GLN A 540 44.59 -14.37 -41.98
C GLN A 540 43.41 -15.14 -42.60
N SER A 541 43.58 -16.46 -42.79
CA SER A 541 42.50 -17.39 -43.19
C SER A 541 41.90 -17.21 -44.59
N LEU A 542 42.72 -17.12 -45.64
CA LEU A 542 42.23 -17.10 -47.02
C LEU A 542 42.04 -18.51 -47.60
N SER A 543 40.82 -18.82 -48.05
CA SER A 543 40.48 -19.95 -48.92
C SER A 543 40.43 -19.49 -50.38
N GLY A 544 41.58 -19.08 -50.95
CA GLY A 544 41.68 -18.58 -52.33
C GLY A 544 42.79 -17.54 -52.55
N VAL A 545 42.91 -17.02 -53.78
CA VAL A 545 43.90 -15.99 -54.13
C VAL A 545 43.57 -14.68 -53.42
N GLY A 546 44.31 -14.37 -52.35
CA GLY A 546 44.27 -13.07 -51.69
C GLY A 546 44.73 -11.97 -52.63
N ARG A 547 43.93 -10.92 -52.80
CA ARG A 547 44.32 -9.71 -53.53
C ARG A 547 44.21 -8.52 -52.58
N TYR A 548 45.33 -7.87 -52.29
CA TYR A 548 45.33 -6.55 -51.67
C TYR A 548 45.10 -5.50 -52.75
N LYS A 549 43.99 -4.77 -52.65
CA LYS A 549 43.62 -3.72 -53.62
C LYS A 549 44.01 -2.36 -53.02
N PHE A 550 45.23 -1.90 -53.31
CA PHE A 550 45.79 -0.69 -52.70
C PHE A 550 45.26 0.62 -53.29
N ILE A 551 44.84 0.64 -54.57
CA ILE A 551 44.37 1.85 -55.26
C ILE A 551 43.23 1.51 -56.23
N THR A 552 42.14 2.28 -56.18
CA THR A 552 41.01 2.25 -57.13
C THR A 552 40.72 3.63 -57.70
N VAL A 553 41.76 4.42 -57.91
CA VAL A 553 41.60 5.73 -58.56
C VAL A 553 41.73 5.49 -60.06
N GLY A 554 40.61 5.55 -60.78
CA GLY A 554 40.55 5.22 -62.22
C GLY A 554 41.43 6.08 -63.13
N ALA A 555 41.99 7.18 -62.61
CA ALA A 555 42.87 8.10 -63.32
C ALA A 555 44.31 8.16 -62.76
N ALA A 556 44.65 7.32 -61.76
CA ALA A 556 46.00 7.33 -61.23
C ALA A 556 46.97 6.61 -62.19
N ASN A 557 48.05 7.30 -62.56
CA ASN A 557 49.09 6.77 -63.44
C ASN A 557 50.25 6.10 -62.67
N SER A 558 50.36 6.36 -61.36
CA SER A 558 51.40 5.76 -60.51
C SER A 558 51.00 5.70 -59.03
N LEU A 559 51.47 4.67 -58.34
CA LEU A 559 51.65 4.59 -56.89
C LEU A 559 53.06 5.08 -56.53
N ASN A 560 53.18 6.05 -55.63
CA ASN A 560 54.47 6.57 -55.17
C ASN A 560 54.66 6.28 -53.68
N ILE A 561 55.80 5.69 -53.31
CA ILE A 561 56.25 5.52 -51.93
C ILE A 561 57.35 6.55 -51.68
N PHE A 562 57.14 7.41 -50.69
CA PHE A 562 58.09 8.47 -50.36
C PHE A 562 58.78 8.18 -49.03
N SER A 563 60.11 8.31 -49.01
CA SER A 563 60.89 8.43 -47.78
C SER A 563 61.43 9.85 -47.70
N ARG A 564 60.99 10.63 -46.71
CA ARG A 564 61.36 12.04 -46.51
C ARG A 564 61.23 12.44 -45.03
N THR A 565 61.92 13.50 -44.62
CA THR A 565 61.93 14.00 -43.22
C THR A 565 60.69 14.80 -42.84
N GLY A 566 59.91 15.29 -43.82
CA GLY A 566 58.67 16.02 -43.58
C GLY A 566 57.82 16.17 -44.85
N ALA A 567 56.52 16.44 -44.69
CA ALA A 567 55.60 16.53 -45.83
C ALA A 567 56.00 17.61 -46.85
N SER A 568 56.53 18.74 -46.36
CA SER A 568 57.00 19.88 -47.16
C SER A 568 58.47 19.79 -47.57
N GLU A 569 59.23 18.84 -47.02
CA GLU A 569 60.67 18.70 -47.24
C GLU A 569 60.95 17.70 -48.35
N THR A 570 61.19 18.19 -49.57
CA THR A 570 61.49 17.34 -50.75
C THR A 570 62.99 17.11 -50.94
N ALA A 571 63.85 17.78 -50.17
CA ALA A 571 65.30 17.59 -50.23
C ALA A 571 65.67 16.19 -49.71
N ASN A 572 66.50 15.46 -50.47
CA ASN A 572 66.92 14.09 -50.17
C ASN A 572 65.78 13.06 -50.06
N GLN A 573 64.62 13.32 -50.64
CA GLN A 573 63.55 12.32 -50.66
C GLN A 573 63.94 11.13 -51.56
N THR A 574 63.65 9.92 -51.09
CA THR A 574 63.65 8.73 -51.95
C THR A 574 62.22 8.49 -52.41
N VAL A 575 62.02 8.33 -53.72
CA VAL A 575 60.71 8.00 -54.31
C VAL A 575 60.82 6.67 -55.01
N VAL A 576 59.97 5.71 -54.62
CA VAL A 576 59.75 4.48 -55.37
C VAL A 576 58.42 4.61 -56.10
N THR A 577 58.46 4.59 -57.42
CA THR A 577 57.28 4.77 -58.28
C THR A 577 56.90 3.43 -58.90
N ILE A 578 55.64 3.04 -58.72
CA ILE A 578 55.03 1.86 -59.33
C ILE A 578 53.95 2.35 -60.30
N PRO A 579 54.09 2.19 -61.62
CA PRO A 579 53.08 2.63 -62.57
C PRO A 579 51.77 1.84 -62.42
N THR A 580 50.62 2.52 -62.53
CA THR A 580 49.28 1.93 -62.33
C THR A 580 48.38 2.02 -63.57
N SER A 581 48.81 2.77 -64.60
CA SER A 581 48.18 2.79 -65.93
C SER A 581 48.91 1.82 -66.89
N ALA A 582 48.17 1.25 -67.83
CA ALA A 582 48.41 0.01 -68.57
C ALA A 582 49.71 -0.19 -69.38
N THR A 583 50.75 0.63 -69.24
CA THR A 583 52.00 0.50 -70.03
C THR A 583 53.30 0.70 -69.24
N GLY A 584 53.26 0.63 -67.92
CA GLY A 584 54.48 0.63 -67.11
C GLY A 584 54.89 -0.79 -66.71
N ASN A 585 56.00 -1.28 -67.25
CA ASN A 585 56.59 -2.55 -66.80
C ASN A 585 57.45 -2.30 -65.56
N VAL A 586 57.07 -2.92 -64.44
CA VAL A 586 57.97 -3.03 -63.28
C VAL A 586 58.98 -4.12 -63.61
N LEU A 587 60.26 -3.86 -63.40
CA LEU A 587 61.30 -4.90 -63.49
C LEU A 587 61.04 -5.94 -62.38
N VAL A 588 60.61 -7.13 -62.75
CA VAL A 588 60.39 -8.26 -61.83
C VAL A 588 61.45 -9.31 -62.15
N THR A 589 62.35 -9.53 -61.18
CA THR A 589 63.43 -10.51 -61.29
C THR A 589 62.86 -11.88 -61.65
N GLY A 590 63.33 -12.47 -62.75
CA GLY A 590 62.92 -13.82 -63.19
C GLY A 590 61.67 -13.89 -64.08
N ASN A 591 60.95 -12.79 -64.32
CA ASN A 591 59.76 -12.79 -65.19
C ASN A 591 59.92 -11.95 -66.46
N ASN A 592 60.45 -10.73 -66.35
CA ASN A 592 60.69 -9.84 -67.50
C ASN A 592 62.12 -9.31 -67.53
N ALA A 593 62.99 -9.88 -66.70
CA ALA A 593 64.39 -9.54 -66.55
C ALA A 593 65.26 -10.78 -66.35
N VAL A 594 66.38 -10.88 -67.07
CA VAL A 594 67.40 -11.92 -66.94
C VAL A 594 68.76 -11.26 -66.69
N ALA A 595 69.58 -11.83 -65.81
CA ALA A 595 70.95 -11.38 -65.59
C ALA A 595 71.86 -11.89 -66.71
N ASP A 596 72.70 -11.00 -67.27
CA ASP A 596 73.77 -11.43 -68.16
C ASP A 596 74.92 -12.12 -67.39
N SER A 597 75.91 -12.63 -68.12
CA SER A 597 77.09 -13.30 -67.53
C SER A 597 77.95 -12.39 -66.63
N GLY A 598 77.74 -11.07 -66.67
CA GLY A 598 78.36 -10.08 -65.78
C GLY A 598 77.50 -9.68 -64.57
N GLY A 599 76.28 -10.21 -64.45
CA GLY A 599 75.35 -9.92 -63.35
C GLY A 599 74.46 -8.68 -63.55
N PHE A 600 74.40 -8.10 -64.76
CA PHE A 600 73.51 -6.98 -65.07
C PHE A 600 72.14 -7.48 -65.54
N TRP A 601 71.06 -6.94 -64.96
CA TRP A 601 69.69 -7.28 -65.36
C TRP A 601 69.29 -6.57 -66.65
N LYS A 602 68.82 -7.35 -67.63
CA LYS A 602 68.35 -6.90 -68.94
C LYS A 602 66.97 -7.49 -69.23
N THR A 603 66.21 -6.93 -70.18
CA THR A 603 64.90 -7.45 -70.59
C THR A 603 64.99 -8.95 -70.88
N ALA A 604 64.02 -9.73 -70.37
CA ALA A 604 63.99 -11.17 -70.57
C ALA A 604 64.03 -11.53 -72.07
N SER A 605 64.74 -12.62 -72.40
CA SER A 605 64.97 -13.05 -73.78
C SER A 605 65.24 -14.55 -73.83
N PRO A 606 64.92 -15.24 -74.94
CA PRO A 606 65.28 -16.64 -75.11
C PRO A 606 66.79 -16.83 -75.13
N VAL A 607 67.35 -17.37 -74.05
CA VAL A 607 68.78 -17.56 -73.87
C VAL A 607 69.08 -19.01 -73.52
N ILE A 608 70.17 -19.52 -74.09
CA ILE A 608 70.69 -20.87 -73.92
C ILE A 608 72.13 -20.76 -73.41
N ASN A 609 72.47 -21.46 -72.34
CA ASN A 609 73.87 -21.66 -71.94
C ASN A 609 74.29 -23.07 -72.36
N ILE A 610 75.35 -23.20 -73.17
CA ILE A 610 75.85 -24.48 -73.68
C ILE A 610 77.18 -24.83 -73.01
N TYR A 611 77.30 -26.04 -72.49
CA TYR A 611 78.47 -26.53 -71.77
C TYR A 611 79.33 -27.50 -72.62
N ALA A 612 80.52 -27.83 -72.11
CA ALA A 612 81.55 -28.63 -72.79
C ALA A 612 81.04 -29.92 -73.46
N ASP A 613 80.19 -30.67 -72.74
CA ASP A 613 79.67 -31.98 -73.11
C ASP A 613 78.42 -31.92 -74.02
N GLY A 614 77.94 -30.72 -74.34
CA GLY A 614 76.70 -30.51 -75.09
C GLY A 614 75.46 -30.41 -74.21
N SER A 615 75.57 -30.57 -72.89
CA SER A 615 74.48 -30.20 -71.99
C SER A 615 74.21 -28.69 -72.09
N PHE A 616 72.99 -28.28 -71.74
CA PHE A 616 72.58 -26.89 -71.83
C PHE A 616 71.52 -26.54 -70.78
N THR A 617 71.41 -25.24 -70.47
CA THR A 617 70.29 -24.66 -69.71
C THR A 617 69.61 -23.59 -70.54
N THR A 618 68.30 -23.43 -70.36
CA THR A 618 67.49 -22.43 -71.07
C THR A 618 66.72 -21.55 -70.10
N THR A 619 66.40 -20.33 -70.53
CA THR A 619 65.34 -19.55 -69.89
C THR A 619 63.95 -20.09 -70.25
N ASP A 620 62.92 -19.66 -69.53
CA ASP A 620 61.52 -20.05 -69.82
C ASP A 620 61.10 -19.62 -71.24
N GLU A 621 61.62 -18.48 -71.72
CA GLU A 621 61.35 -17.98 -73.08
C GLU A 621 62.02 -18.84 -74.16
N ALA A 622 63.06 -19.61 -73.84
CA ALA A 622 63.73 -20.55 -74.74
C ALA A 622 63.23 -22.00 -74.58
N GLN A 623 62.08 -22.19 -73.91
CA GLN A 623 61.47 -23.51 -73.77
C GLN A 623 61.17 -24.13 -75.15
N GLY A 624 61.60 -25.38 -75.35
CA GLY A 624 61.43 -26.11 -76.61
C GLY A 624 62.68 -26.15 -77.49
N VAL A 625 63.73 -25.41 -77.13
CA VAL A 625 65.05 -25.56 -77.74
C VAL A 625 65.73 -26.85 -77.28
N ASN A 626 66.46 -27.47 -78.20
CA ASN A 626 67.39 -28.55 -77.89
C ASN A 626 68.80 -28.22 -78.40
N VAL A 627 69.84 -28.68 -77.68
CA VAL A 627 71.23 -28.59 -78.13
C VAL A 627 71.82 -29.99 -78.26
N GLU A 628 72.49 -30.24 -79.37
CA GLU A 628 73.19 -31.48 -79.68
C GLU A 628 74.66 -31.17 -80.01
N ARG A 629 75.60 -31.86 -79.36
CA ARG A 629 77.01 -31.77 -79.70
C ARG A 629 77.32 -32.72 -80.85
N LEU A 630 77.61 -32.18 -82.04
CA LEU A 630 77.86 -32.96 -83.26
C LEU A 630 79.28 -33.54 -83.31
N SER A 631 80.26 -32.74 -82.88
CA SER A 631 81.68 -33.12 -82.81
C SER A 631 82.43 -32.16 -81.87
N GLU A 632 83.74 -32.32 -81.74
CA GLU A 632 84.55 -31.41 -80.92
C GLU A 632 84.46 -29.96 -81.41
N GLY A 633 84.01 -29.08 -80.52
CA GLY A 633 83.81 -27.67 -80.78
C GLY A 633 82.63 -27.37 -81.70
N VAL A 634 81.71 -28.32 -81.92
CA VAL A 634 80.55 -28.12 -82.82
C VAL A 634 79.25 -28.48 -82.11
N TYR A 635 78.37 -27.48 -81.94
CA TYR A 635 77.10 -27.61 -81.24
C TYR A 635 75.95 -27.16 -82.14
N LYS A 636 74.93 -28.00 -82.31
CA LYS A 636 73.72 -27.68 -83.08
C LYS A 636 72.55 -27.38 -82.15
N ILE A 637 71.88 -26.27 -82.39
CA ILE A 637 70.70 -25.80 -81.67
C ILE A 637 69.48 -25.98 -82.58
N THR A 638 68.46 -26.68 -82.10
CA THR A 638 67.18 -26.89 -82.81
C THR A 638 66.01 -26.38 -81.96
N GLY A 639 64.85 -26.15 -82.58
CA GLY A 639 63.68 -25.58 -81.90
C GLY A 639 63.66 -24.05 -81.82
N CYS A 640 64.54 -23.38 -82.58
CA CYS A 640 64.59 -21.93 -82.75
C CYS A 640 64.45 -21.52 -84.23
N GLN A 641 64.27 -20.22 -84.49
CA GLN A 641 64.13 -19.59 -85.81
C GLN A 641 65.37 -18.75 -86.18
N GLY A 642 66.56 -19.15 -85.73
CA GLY A 642 67.83 -18.47 -85.95
C GLY A 642 68.28 -17.61 -84.77
N MET A 643 69.30 -16.78 -85.01
CA MET A 643 69.84 -15.87 -83.98
C MET A 643 68.81 -14.77 -83.65
N HIS A 644 68.79 -14.34 -82.39
CA HIS A 644 67.86 -13.28 -81.98
C HIS A 644 68.21 -11.94 -82.68
N PRO A 645 67.27 -11.24 -83.32
CA PRO A 645 67.55 -10.08 -84.19
C PRO A 645 67.92 -8.78 -83.45
N ASP A 646 68.09 -8.82 -82.13
CA ASP A 646 68.29 -7.63 -81.30
C ASP A 646 69.77 -7.45 -80.95
N ALA A 647 70.39 -6.44 -81.55
CA ALA A 647 71.80 -6.09 -81.40
C ALA A 647 72.19 -5.52 -80.02
N ALA A 648 71.23 -5.34 -79.10
CA ALA A 648 71.49 -4.81 -77.75
C ALA A 648 72.37 -5.73 -76.87
N TRP A 649 72.60 -6.97 -77.27
CA TRP A 649 73.45 -7.93 -76.56
C TRP A 649 74.72 -8.26 -77.38
N ASN A 650 75.90 -7.92 -76.85
CA ASN A 650 77.23 -8.34 -77.35
C ASN A 650 77.67 -7.91 -78.76
N GLY A 651 77.04 -6.90 -79.38
CA GLY A 651 77.58 -6.18 -80.56
C GLY A 651 76.86 -6.45 -81.88
N ILE A 652 77.33 -5.83 -82.97
CA ILE A 652 76.64 -5.75 -84.28
C ILE A 652 76.43 -7.11 -84.97
N ASP A 653 77.29 -8.08 -84.66
CA ASP A 653 77.29 -9.44 -85.22
C ASP A 653 76.78 -10.50 -84.21
N GLY A 654 76.29 -10.04 -83.04
CA GLY A 654 76.34 -10.80 -81.79
C GLY A 654 75.02 -11.33 -81.25
N GLY A 655 74.97 -12.65 -81.06
CA GLY A 655 74.10 -13.32 -80.08
C GLY A 655 74.80 -14.45 -79.33
N VAL A 656 76.14 -14.56 -79.42
CA VAL A 656 76.96 -15.58 -78.72
C VAL A 656 77.99 -14.90 -77.81
N SER A 657 78.04 -15.29 -76.54
CA SER A 657 79.06 -14.85 -75.59
C SER A 657 80.02 -15.98 -75.25
N ASN A 658 81.33 -15.74 -75.41
CA ASN A 658 82.37 -16.68 -75.01
C ASN A 658 82.67 -16.58 -73.52
N PRO A 659 83.11 -17.69 -72.89
CA PRO A 659 83.70 -17.63 -71.57
C PRO A 659 85.03 -16.87 -71.63
N LYS A 660 85.27 -16.05 -70.61
CA LYS A 660 86.48 -15.24 -70.47
C LYS A 660 87.24 -15.69 -69.23
N CYS A 661 88.56 -15.57 -69.25
CA CYS A 661 89.36 -15.80 -68.04
C CYS A 661 89.49 -14.51 -67.20
N ARG A 662 90.16 -14.62 -66.05
CA ARG A 662 90.28 -13.55 -65.04
C ARG A 662 90.88 -12.22 -65.51
N ASN A 663 91.42 -12.15 -66.73
CA ASN A 663 92.00 -10.94 -67.33
C ASN A 663 91.15 -10.40 -68.50
N ASP A 664 89.87 -10.78 -68.58
CA ASP A 664 88.90 -10.38 -69.61
C ASP A 664 89.26 -10.83 -71.05
N LYS A 665 90.23 -11.73 -71.20
CA LYS A 665 90.55 -12.37 -72.49
C LYS A 665 89.64 -13.58 -72.70
N ALA A 666 89.00 -13.67 -73.88
CA ALA A 666 88.10 -14.77 -74.22
C ALA A 666 88.89 -16.08 -74.40
N LEU A 667 88.37 -17.18 -73.87
CA LEU A 667 89.02 -18.50 -73.92
C LEU A 667 88.86 -19.18 -75.29
N LEU A 668 87.91 -18.72 -76.09
CA LEU A 668 87.53 -19.32 -77.37
C LEU A 668 87.39 -18.24 -78.45
N TRP A 669 87.56 -18.65 -79.70
CA TRP A 669 86.92 -18.04 -80.85
C TRP A 669 85.57 -18.74 -81.07
N ASN A 670 84.57 -18.00 -81.56
CA ASN A 670 83.33 -18.62 -82.00
C ASN A 670 82.99 -18.19 -83.43
N ASN A 671 82.24 -19.03 -84.12
CA ASN A 671 81.53 -18.73 -85.35
C ASN A 671 80.17 -19.41 -85.30
N TYR A 672 79.20 -18.96 -86.09
CA TYR A 672 77.91 -19.63 -86.20
C TYR A 672 77.37 -19.62 -87.63
N GLU A 673 76.59 -20.64 -87.95
CA GLU A 673 75.82 -20.73 -89.19
C GLU A 673 74.35 -20.94 -88.85
N VAL A 674 73.48 -20.14 -89.47
CA VAL A 674 72.03 -20.30 -89.37
C VAL A 674 71.54 -21.04 -90.61
N HIS A 675 70.87 -22.16 -90.39
CA HIS A 675 70.32 -23.01 -91.46
C HIS A 675 68.95 -22.49 -91.91
N GLU A 676 68.49 -22.90 -93.09
CA GLU A 676 67.18 -22.49 -93.65
C GLU A 676 65.99 -22.86 -92.75
N ASP A 677 66.13 -23.92 -91.93
CA ASP A 677 65.12 -24.37 -90.97
C ASP A 677 65.12 -23.57 -89.65
N GLY A 678 66.00 -22.57 -89.53
CA GLY A 678 66.18 -21.76 -88.33
C GLY A 678 67.07 -22.41 -87.27
N SER A 679 67.54 -23.64 -87.46
CA SER A 679 68.54 -24.24 -86.57
C SER A 679 69.88 -23.51 -86.70
N ILE A 680 70.67 -23.55 -85.63
CA ILE A 680 71.94 -22.81 -85.55
C ILE A 680 73.05 -23.80 -85.24
N THR A 681 74.15 -23.76 -85.99
CA THR A 681 75.37 -24.49 -85.63
C THR A 681 76.41 -23.51 -85.12
N ILE A 682 76.88 -23.73 -83.90
CA ILE A 682 77.94 -22.97 -83.27
C ILE A 682 79.25 -23.76 -83.36
N TYR A 683 80.30 -23.06 -83.78
CA TYR A 683 81.66 -23.55 -83.84
C TYR A 683 82.51 -22.83 -82.80
N THR A 684 83.27 -23.58 -82.01
CA THR A 684 84.22 -23.04 -81.05
C THR A 684 85.64 -23.51 -81.39
N PHE A 685 86.56 -22.56 -81.40
CA PHE A 685 87.97 -22.81 -81.69
C PHE A 685 88.85 -22.32 -80.56
N HIS A 686 89.98 -22.99 -80.36
CA HIS A 686 90.97 -22.61 -79.38
C HIS A 686 91.50 -21.21 -79.68
N ARG A 687 91.64 -20.38 -78.65
CA ARG A 687 92.11 -19.00 -78.78
C ARG A 687 93.33 -18.77 -77.91
N VAL A 688 94.49 -18.64 -78.56
CA VAL A 688 95.76 -18.28 -77.91
C VAL A 688 95.97 -16.77 -78.02
N HIS A 689 96.21 -16.12 -76.89
CA HIS A 689 96.54 -14.69 -76.82
C HIS A 689 98.05 -14.50 -76.78
N ALA A 690 98.70 -14.45 -77.94
CA ALA A 690 100.15 -14.32 -78.04
C ALA A 690 100.71 -13.03 -77.41
N ASP A 691 99.88 -11.99 -77.32
CA ASP A 691 100.17 -10.71 -76.68
C ASP A 691 100.15 -10.77 -75.14
N ALA A 692 99.56 -11.82 -74.56
CA ALA A 692 99.51 -12.00 -73.11
C ALA A 692 100.82 -12.58 -72.55
N MET A 693 101.04 -12.41 -71.24
CA MET A 693 102.16 -13.06 -70.53
C MET A 693 102.07 -14.58 -70.68
N PRO A 694 103.19 -15.34 -70.70
CA PRO A 694 103.20 -16.78 -71.00
C PRO A 694 102.16 -17.62 -70.24
N PHE A 695 101.93 -17.35 -68.96
CA PHE A 695 100.94 -18.07 -68.14
C PHE A 695 99.48 -17.72 -68.45
N ALA A 696 99.23 -16.63 -69.17
CA ALA A 696 97.91 -16.06 -69.46
C ALA A 696 97.55 -16.13 -70.96
N GLN A 697 98.39 -16.77 -71.79
CA GLN A 697 98.17 -16.90 -73.23
C GLN A 697 97.05 -17.86 -73.59
N ASN A 698 96.46 -18.57 -72.60
CA ASN A 698 95.51 -19.66 -72.84
C ASN A 698 96.10 -20.72 -73.78
N ARG A 699 97.34 -21.15 -73.54
CA ARG A 699 97.92 -22.30 -74.25
C ARG A 699 97.48 -23.57 -73.57
N LEU A 700 97.13 -24.58 -74.36
CA LEU A 700 96.81 -25.92 -73.89
C LEU A 700 97.82 -26.93 -74.44
N THR A 701 98.04 -28.03 -73.73
CA THR A 701 98.75 -29.21 -74.25
C THR A 701 97.88 -30.00 -75.22
N LEU A 702 98.44 -31.01 -75.89
CA LEU A 702 97.68 -31.90 -76.79
C LEU A 702 96.53 -32.66 -76.09
N ASP A 703 96.62 -32.91 -74.79
CA ASP A 703 95.55 -33.45 -73.93
C ASP A 703 94.60 -32.38 -73.37
N LYS A 704 94.71 -31.13 -73.84
CA LYS A 704 93.85 -29.98 -73.53
C LYS A 704 93.90 -29.51 -72.07
N GLU A 705 94.99 -29.82 -71.40
CA GLU A 705 95.31 -29.30 -70.08
C GLU A 705 96.06 -27.95 -70.19
N PRO A 706 95.98 -27.07 -69.18
CA PRO A 706 96.72 -25.81 -69.18
C PRO A 706 98.22 -26.02 -69.38
N PHE A 707 98.80 -25.35 -70.37
CA PHE A 707 100.22 -25.40 -70.64
C PHE A 707 101.04 -24.78 -69.49
N ASP A 708 101.98 -25.55 -68.95
CA ASP A 708 102.93 -25.09 -67.93
C ASP A 708 104.32 -25.63 -68.24
N THR A 709 105.25 -24.74 -68.59
CA THR A 709 106.65 -25.11 -68.86
C THR A 709 107.31 -25.81 -67.67
N LYS A 710 106.85 -25.56 -66.43
CA LYS A 710 107.39 -26.20 -65.22
C LYS A 710 106.99 -27.66 -65.08
N LYS A 711 105.95 -28.11 -65.80
CA LYS A 711 105.52 -29.51 -65.87
C LYS A 711 106.21 -30.29 -66.99
N GLY A 712 107.17 -29.67 -67.69
CA GLY A 712 107.94 -30.31 -68.78
C GLY A 712 107.28 -30.24 -70.15
N HIS A 713 106.18 -29.48 -70.29
CA HIS A 713 105.48 -29.32 -71.56
C HIS A 713 106.32 -28.53 -72.57
N LYS A 714 106.40 -29.00 -73.81
CA LYS A 714 107.12 -28.33 -74.89
C LYS A 714 106.17 -27.56 -75.80
N LEU A 715 106.66 -26.49 -76.43
CA LEU A 715 105.80 -25.59 -77.20
C LEU A 715 105.23 -26.27 -78.46
N GLU A 716 106.00 -27.19 -79.04
CA GLU A 716 105.61 -28.06 -80.15
C GLU A 716 104.53 -29.09 -79.78
N GLU A 717 104.26 -29.30 -78.49
CA GLU A 717 103.23 -30.21 -77.95
C GLU A 717 102.01 -29.43 -77.43
N THR A 718 101.71 -28.28 -78.04
CA THR A 718 100.53 -27.47 -77.68
C THR A 718 99.39 -27.70 -78.65
N TRP A 719 98.15 -27.63 -78.12
CA TRP A 719 96.96 -27.59 -78.96
C TRP A 719 97.02 -26.34 -79.85
N PRO A 720 96.87 -26.48 -81.17
CA PRO A 720 97.04 -25.34 -82.07
C PRO A 720 95.99 -24.25 -81.80
N ASP A 721 96.39 -22.98 -81.96
CA ASP A 721 95.44 -21.88 -82.06
C ASP A 721 94.50 -22.11 -83.25
N GLN A 722 93.25 -21.66 -83.14
CA GLN A 722 92.19 -21.82 -84.15
C GLN A 722 91.81 -23.28 -84.46
N ALA A 723 92.36 -24.27 -83.75
CA ALA A 723 91.88 -25.64 -83.85
C ALA A 723 90.52 -25.79 -83.14
N PRO A 724 89.58 -26.59 -83.66
CA PRO A 724 88.31 -26.88 -82.98
C PRO A 724 88.55 -27.37 -81.55
N ILE A 725 87.78 -26.85 -80.60
CA ILE A 725 87.83 -27.27 -79.21
C ILE A 725 86.47 -27.05 -78.55
N ASP A 726 86.07 -27.96 -77.68
CA ASP A 726 84.86 -27.81 -76.88
C ASP A 726 84.97 -26.63 -75.90
N VAL A 727 83.82 -26.18 -75.40
CA VAL A 727 83.75 -25.19 -74.32
C VAL A 727 84.53 -25.71 -73.10
N PRO A 728 85.36 -24.90 -72.42
CA PRO A 728 86.10 -25.34 -71.24
C PRO A 728 85.18 -25.86 -70.13
N LYS A 729 85.58 -26.95 -69.46
CA LYS A 729 84.82 -27.54 -68.34
C LYS A 729 84.57 -26.50 -67.23
N GLY A 730 83.33 -26.43 -66.75
CA GLY A 730 82.91 -25.45 -65.73
C GLY A 730 82.52 -24.07 -66.30
N PHE A 731 82.62 -23.89 -67.62
CA PHE A 731 82.18 -22.69 -68.32
C PHE A 731 81.09 -23.02 -69.32
N PHE A 732 80.42 -21.98 -69.83
CA PHE A 732 79.43 -22.07 -70.88
C PHE A 732 79.66 -20.98 -71.92
N ILE A 733 79.21 -21.25 -73.14
CA ILE A 733 78.88 -20.19 -74.10
C ILE A 733 77.41 -19.85 -73.93
N GLN A 734 77.07 -18.57 -74.04
CA GLN A 734 75.69 -18.13 -73.95
C GLN A 734 75.20 -17.72 -75.34
N VAL A 735 74.11 -18.33 -75.81
CA VAL A 735 73.54 -18.12 -77.15
C VAL A 735 72.12 -17.59 -77.00
N ARG A 736 71.82 -16.51 -77.70
CA ARG A 736 70.48 -15.91 -77.76
C ARG A 736 69.83 -16.28 -79.08
N VAL A 737 68.65 -16.86 -79.00
CA VAL A 737 67.94 -17.40 -80.16
C VAL A 737 66.62 -16.68 -80.38
N ASN A 738 66.19 -16.63 -81.63
CA ASN A 738 64.83 -16.26 -81.98
C ASN A 738 63.93 -17.48 -81.78
N MET A 739 62.82 -17.34 -81.08
CA MET A 739 61.89 -18.45 -80.85
C MET A 739 60.69 -18.32 -81.77
N PRO A 740 60.13 -19.45 -82.27
CA PRO A 740 58.84 -19.40 -82.94
C PRO A 740 57.77 -18.82 -82.01
N GLU A 741 56.79 -18.14 -82.59
CA GLU A 741 55.67 -17.55 -81.84
C GLU A 741 55.00 -18.66 -81.01
N ARG A 742 55.02 -18.49 -79.69
CA ARG A 742 54.38 -19.42 -78.77
C ARG A 742 52.87 -19.20 -78.86
N GLU A 743 52.13 -20.15 -79.41
CA GLU A 743 50.69 -20.22 -79.12
C GLU A 743 50.55 -20.54 -77.63
N GLU A 744 50.35 -19.51 -76.82
CA GLU A 744 49.91 -19.67 -75.44
C GLU A 744 48.68 -20.58 -75.44
N PRO A 745 48.64 -21.68 -74.67
CA PRO A 745 47.42 -22.44 -74.53
C PRO A 745 46.35 -21.47 -74.03
N LYS A 746 45.35 -21.20 -74.87
CA LYS A 746 44.22 -20.35 -74.49
C LYS A 746 43.73 -20.85 -73.14
N PRO A 747 43.72 -20.01 -72.09
CA PRO A 747 43.19 -20.45 -70.81
C PRO A 747 41.75 -20.90 -71.08
N THR A 748 41.43 -22.14 -70.72
CA THR A 748 40.05 -22.61 -70.72
C THR A 748 39.25 -21.60 -69.92
N VAL A 749 38.40 -20.84 -70.61
CA VAL A 749 37.47 -19.91 -69.98
C VAL A 749 36.49 -20.77 -69.18
N MET A 750 36.81 -21.02 -67.92
CA MET A 750 35.84 -21.46 -66.94
C MET A 750 34.97 -20.24 -66.64
N SER A 751 33.96 -19.99 -67.47
CA SER A 751 32.93 -19.01 -67.17
C SER A 751 32.22 -19.46 -65.89
N SER A 752 32.53 -18.80 -64.78
CA SER A 752 31.72 -18.83 -63.57
C SER A 752 30.41 -18.12 -63.87
N ASN A 753 29.36 -18.90 -64.14
CA ASN A 753 28.00 -18.40 -64.27
C ASN A 753 27.39 -18.37 -62.85
N VAL A 754 27.47 -17.23 -62.17
CA VAL A 754 26.68 -16.98 -60.96
C VAL A 754 26.08 -15.57 -61.07
N TYR A 755 24.74 -15.57 -61.16
CA TYR A 755 23.79 -14.45 -61.28
C TYR A 755 23.45 -13.91 -62.67
N CYS A 756 22.52 -14.59 -63.36
CA CYS A 756 21.24 -13.96 -63.69
C CYS A 756 20.13 -15.01 -63.75
N ASN A 757 19.04 -14.74 -63.02
CA ASN A 757 17.79 -15.51 -63.04
C ASN A 757 17.16 -15.43 -64.44
N SER A 758 17.24 -16.50 -65.22
CA SER A 758 16.19 -16.84 -66.19
C SER A 758 16.30 -18.29 -66.61
N VAL A 759 15.33 -19.07 -66.17
CA VAL A 759 15.07 -20.44 -66.60
C VAL A 759 14.55 -20.40 -68.03
N SER A 760 15.05 -21.27 -68.92
CA SER A 760 14.23 -21.94 -69.94
C SER A 760 15.00 -23.10 -70.58
N PRO A 761 14.29 -24.16 -71.04
CA PRO A 761 14.75 -25.53 -70.92
C PRO A 761 15.39 -26.10 -72.20
N ALA A 762 16.02 -27.26 -71.98
CA ALA A 762 16.78 -28.06 -72.93
C ALA A 762 16.03 -28.41 -74.24
N LYS A 763 16.85 -28.54 -75.29
CA LYS A 763 16.76 -29.64 -76.26
C LYS A 763 18.12 -30.30 -76.36
#